data_AF-A0A1H5D5G4-F1
#
_entry.id   AF-A0A1H5D5G4-F1
#
_cell.length_a   1.000
_cell.length_b   1.000
_cell.length_c   1.000
_cell.angle_alpha   90.00
_cell.angle_beta   90.00
_cell.angle_gamma   90.00
#
_symmetry.space_group_name_H-M   'P 1'
#
loop_
_entity.id
_entity.type
_entity.pdbx_description
1 polymer ?
#
loop_
_entity_poly.entity_id
_entity_poly.type
_entity_poly.pdbx_seq_one_letter_code
_entity_poly.pdbx_strand_id
1 'polypeptide(L)'
;MLSMLVVGAVTMAFGGRDIKPKRRKSQALLAYLALCHGLSETRERLVGLLWSESDEAKAHGSLRQALHDVRQVFEEVGFSGLDTQKLSVALEKRALDVDLWSVIQEAEAFRAHPLLLIVPRLTDTVLGGLEDIDPSFRIWLLAYRQTLQDRLLRALESGMTSEAVDKATRRRLAEAIANLEPTNEIACRALMQARAEAGDTAGALRVYNDLWNLLDEDYDMEPSEQTQRLVAEIKIGRFDEPLPVASPTVAQPLQATSSEASPREAPTLRAGVTQPVSKLELAVEAFNVHGVDPGKLHFVQGFHQSLIGNLVRFREWYVTDRATQAPGGAAEIPSIGRYTLRAIFQQSGNTLNLVLSLIEASRNVYIWSDEFELGLDNWFSAQQRVVRRVATSLNVHVSAERLKRLSGDPDVALDVYDQWLRADSMLLSFSPQGYERAAEISREIIRRAPDFSPGYIILPRINNTEHIVHPGVFRDRGKARQTLDTARTAVRLDPLDTRAHLCLGWSCGMAGQYGEALVHMDLASELNPNDPWTLISAALFHAFGSEPGRAKELADRALDMTLAPSRTHWAYDVTIKFLGGDYEGTLRAADYAEDIIKTLPAWRAAALSCLGRRDEAAAEAARFLEGIRRNWFGKLPASDENIVRWLLHLYPISHSADWQRLYDGLRGAGLPVAGAEFGTW
;
A
#
# COMPACT_ATOMS: atom_id res chain seq x y z
N MET A 1 -18.84 15.71 -26.15
CA MET A 1 -18.42 15.03 -24.92
C MET A 1 -18.50 16.03 -23.78
N LEU A 2 -18.74 15.56 -22.55
CA LEU A 2 -18.63 16.36 -21.34
C LEU A 2 -17.13 16.54 -21.06
N SER A 3 -16.63 17.76 -21.22
CA SER A 3 -15.26 18.12 -20.88
C SER A 3 -15.19 18.45 -19.39
N MET A 4 -14.24 17.86 -18.68
CA MET A 4 -13.97 18.10 -17.28
C MET A 4 -12.50 18.48 -17.12
N LEU A 5 -12.23 19.67 -16.59
CA LEU A 5 -10.90 20.06 -16.17
C LEU A 5 -10.78 19.78 -14.68
N VAL A 6 -9.85 18.89 -14.32
CA VAL A 6 -9.59 18.50 -12.94
C VAL A 6 -8.19 18.87 -12.48
N VAL A 7 -7.31 19.34 -13.38
CA VAL A 7 -6.04 19.97 -12.99
C VAL A 7 -6.32 21.42 -12.57
N GLY A 8 -6.15 21.71 -11.28
CA GLY A 8 -6.63 22.94 -10.67
C GLY A 8 -8.09 22.85 -10.22
N ALA A 9 -8.79 23.99 -10.25
CA ALA A 9 -10.19 24.05 -9.84
C ALA A 9 -11.09 23.30 -10.84
N VAL A 10 -12.02 22.49 -10.31
CA VAL A 10 -12.91 21.67 -11.14
C VAL A 10 -13.82 22.55 -11.99
N THR A 11 -13.74 22.38 -13.30
CA THR A 11 -14.67 23.00 -14.26
C THR A 11 -15.21 21.94 -15.20
N MET A 12 -16.44 22.12 -15.67
CA MET A 12 -17.12 21.16 -16.54
C MET A 12 -17.84 21.94 -17.64
N ALA A 13 -17.84 21.40 -18.87
CA ALA A 13 -18.56 21.99 -19.98
C ALA A 13 -19.10 20.93 -20.94
N PHE A 14 -20.27 21.16 -21.52
CA PHE A 14 -20.85 20.31 -22.56
C PHE A 14 -21.36 21.17 -23.72
N GLY A 15 -20.97 20.82 -24.95
CA GLY A 15 -21.36 21.57 -26.15
C GLY A 15 -20.93 23.05 -26.09
N GLY A 16 -19.82 23.36 -25.42
CA GLY A 16 -19.32 24.73 -25.23
C GLY A 16 -20.05 25.54 -24.16
N ARG A 17 -20.93 24.92 -23.36
CA ARG A 17 -21.63 25.57 -22.23
C ARG A 17 -21.07 25.06 -20.91
N ASP A 18 -20.77 25.99 -20.02
CA ASP A 18 -20.32 25.67 -18.67
C ASP A 18 -21.43 24.97 -17.86
N ILE A 19 -21.03 23.94 -17.14
CA ILE A 19 -21.86 23.13 -16.26
C ILE A 19 -21.29 23.24 -14.86
N LYS A 20 -22.16 23.57 -13.91
CA LYS A 20 -21.78 23.64 -12.50
C LYS A 20 -22.92 23.16 -11.61
N PRO A 21 -22.84 21.91 -11.09
CA PRO A 21 -23.72 21.47 -10.02
C PRO A 21 -23.70 22.47 -8.86
N LYS A 22 -24.86 22.75 -8.26
CA LYS A 22 -25.02 23.83 -7.26
C LYS A 22 -24.16 23.59 -6.03
N ARG A 23 -23.96 22.33 -5.65
CA ARG A 23 -23.24 21.96 -4.43
C ARG A 23 -21.81 21.49 -4.72
N ARG A 24 -20.88 21.87 -3.86
CA ARG A 24 -19.48 21.39 -3.91
C ARG A 24 -19.38 19.87 -3.83
N LYS A 25 -20.18 19.21 -2.96
CA LYS A 25 -20.23 17.73 -2.88
C LYS A 25 -20.79 17.08 -4.15
N SER A 26 -21.68 17.73 -4.90
CA SER A 26 -22.13 17.25 -6.21
C SER A 26 -21.02 17.33 -7.27
N GLN A 27 -20.22 18.43 -7.24
CA GLN A 27 -19.05 18.58 -8.12
C GLN A 27 -17.97 17.52 -7.79
N ALA A 28 -17.69 17.31 -6.51
CA ALA A 28 -16.75 16.31 -6.04
C ALA A 28 -17.18 14.88 -6.38
N LEU A 29 -18.48 14.57 -6.30
CA LEU A 29 -19.02 13.28 -6.73
C LEU A 29 -18.72 13.01 -8.20
N LEU A 30 -18.96 13.98 -9.09
CA LEU A 30 -18.64 13.82 -10.51
C LEU A 30 -17.14 13.71 -10.77
N ALA A 31 -16.34 14.56 -10.14
CA ALA A 31 -14.89 14.51 -10.26
C ALA A 31 -14.33 13.18 -9.78
N TYR A 32 -14.81 12.68 -8.64
CA TYR A 32 -14.45 11.36 -8.12
C TYR A 32 -14.80 10.25 -9.11
N LEU A 33 -16.04 10.20 -9.61
CA LEU A 33 -16.46 9.19 -10.60
C LEU A 33 -15.64 9.26 -11.91
N ALA A 34 -15.21 10.45 -12.32
CA ALA A 34 -14.36 10.62 -13.50
C ALA A 34 -12.91 10.12 -13.27
N LEU A 35 -12.47 10.01 -12.02
CA LEU A 35 -11.11 9.62 -11.65
C LEU A 35 -11.00 8.21 -11.07
N CYS A 36 -12.10 7.63 -10.59
CA CYS A 36 -12.13 6.29 -10.04
C CYS A 36 -11.99 5.22 -11.13
N HIS A 37 -11.58 4.02 -10.73
CA HIS A 37 -11.45 2.91 -11.65
C HIS A 37 -12.83 2.50 -12.21
N GLY A 38 -12.92 2.29 -13.53
CA GLY A 38 -14.15 1.85 -14.18
C GLY A 38 -15.27 2.90 -14.29
N LEU A 39 -15.07 4.10 -13.75
CA LEU A 39 -16.05 5.21 -13.75
C LEU A 39 -17.40 4.82 -13.12
N SER A 40 -17.38 3.85 -12.20
CA SER A 40 -18.56 3.28 -11.58
C SER A 40 -18.26 2.94 -10.14
N GLU A 41 -19.14 3.35 -9.23
CA GLU A 41 -18.93 3.19 -7.80
C GLU A 41 -20.20 2.79 -7.07
N THR A 42 -20.03 2.14 -5.93
CA THR A 42 -21.16 1.76 -5.07
C THR A 42 -21.71 2.99 -4.34
N ARG A 43 -23.01 2.99 -4.08
CA ARG A 43 -23.66 4.08 -3.33
C ARG A 43 -23.14 4.14 -1.89
N GLU A 44 -22.87 2.99 -1.30
CA GLU A 44 -22.31 2.83 0.04
C GLU A 44 -20.92 3.49 0.13
N ARG A 45 -20.05 3.29 -0.87
CA ARG A 45 -18.74 3.93 -0.93
C ARG A 45 -18.84 5.44 -1.15
N LEU A 46 -19.69 5.89 -2.07
CA LEU A 46 -19.92 7.32 -2.30
C LEU A 46 -20.43 8.02 -1.03
N VAL A 47 -21.27 7.34 -0.24
CA VAL A 47 -21.71 7.79 1.08
C VAL A 47 -20.52 7.92 2.04
N GLY A 48 -19.72 6.86 2.19
CA GLY A 48 -18.56 6.85 3.08
C GLY A 48 -17.47 7.87 2.71
N LEU A 49 -17.32 8.17 1.42
CA LEU A 49 -16.32 9.11 0.92
C LEU A 49 -16.72 10.58 1.10
N LEU A 50 -17.97 10.92 0.79
CA LEU A 50 -18.43 12.31 0.69
C LEU A 50 -19.29 12.75 1.87
N TRP A 51 -19.68 11.87 2.78
CA TRP A 51 -20.49 12.18 3.96
C TRP A 51 -20.08 11.35 5.19
N SER A 52 -18.78 11.18 5.43
CA SER A 52 -18.22 10.33 6.50
C SER A 52 -18.68 10.72 7.92
N GLU A 53 -18.98 12.00 8.13
CA GLU A 53 -19.43 12.52 9.43
C GLU A 53 -20.95 12.46 9.62
N SER A 54 -21.71 12.00 8.62
CA SER A 54 -23.17 11.90 8.69
C SER A 54 -23.61 10.53 9.17
N ASP A 55 -24.74 10.48 9.90
CA ASP A 55 -25.43 9.22 10.12
C ASP A 55 -25.88 8.58 8.79
N GLU A 56 -25.92 7.25 8.75
CA GLU A 56 -26.15 6.48 7.52
C GLU A 56 -27.43 6.92 6.78
N ALA A 57 -28.55 7.06 7.50
CA ALA A 57 -29.84 7.45 6.90
C ALA A 57 -29.77 8.85 6.27
N LYS A 58 -29.16 9.83 6.96
CA LYS A 58 -28.96 11.19 6.45
C LYS A 58 -27.95 11.23 5.30
N ALA A 59 -26.92 10.40 5.34
CA ALA A 59 -25.91 10.32 4.29
C ALA A 59 -26.50 9.79 2.98
N HIS A 60 -27.28 8.70 3.03
CA HIS A 60 -28.04 8.20 1.87
C HIS A 60 -29.07 9.22 1.36
N GLY A 61 -29.72 9.98 2.25
CA GLY A 61 -30.56 11.12 1.88
C GLY A 61 -29.79 12.20 1.10
N SER A 62 -28.59 12.52 1.57
CA SER A 62 -27.72 13.54 0.95
C SER A 62 -27.18 13.10 -0.42
N LEU A 63 -26.82 11.82 -0.58
CA LEU A 63 -26.45 11.24 -1.87
C LEU A 63 -27.58 11.37 -2.90
N ARG A 64 -28.82 11.03 -2.52
CA ARG A 64 -30.00 11.21 -3.41
C ARG A 64 -30.14 12.67 -3.85
N GLN A 65 -29.94 13.60 -2.92
CA GLN A 65 -30.08 15.02 -3.16
C GLN A 65 -28.94 15.58 -4.05
N ALA A 66 -27.73 15.02 -3.97
CA ALA A 66 -26.61 15.35 -4.84
C ALA A 66 -26.79 14.78 -6.25
N LEU A 67 -27.22 13.53 -6.38
CA LEU A 67 -27.54 12.93 -7.69
C LEU A 67 -28.68 13.67 -8.40
N HIS A 68 -29.67 14.16 -7.65
CA HIS A 68 -30.73 15.00 -8.20
C HIS A 68 -30.19 16.35 -8.73
N ASP A 69 -29.30 17.00 -8.00
CA ASP A 69 -28.63 18.25 -8.43
C ASP A 69 -27.81 18.04 -9.70
N VAL A 70 -27.02 16.96 -9.77
CA VAL A 70 -26.28 16.58 -10.99
C VAL A 70 -27.24 16.32 -12.15
N ARG A 71 -28.31 15.55 -11.94
CA ARG A 71 -29.26 15.18 -12.99
C ARG A 71 -29.95 16.42 -13.60
N GLN A 72 -30.36 17.38 -12.77
CA GLN A 72 -30.96 18.62 -13.27
C GLN A 72 -30.03 19.36 -14.23
N VAL A 73 -28.75 19.50 -13.86
CA VAL A 73 -27.78 20.21 -14.70
C VAL A 73 -27.48 19.45 -15.99
N PHE A 74 -27.42 18.12 -15.94
CA PHE A 74 -27.22 17.30 -17.13
C PHE A 74 -28.44 17.31 -18.07
N GLU A 75 -29.66 17.31 -17.53
CA GLU A 75 -30.89 17.45 -18.32
C GLU A 75 -30.96 18.81 -19.04
N GLU A 76 -30.55 19.91 -18.39
CA GLU A 76 -30.52 21.25 -18.99
C GLU A 76 -29.61 21.36 -20.22
N VAL A 77 -28.51 20.60 -20.25
CA VAL A 77 -27.57 20.56 -21.38
C VAL A 77 -27.77 19.37 -22.31
N GLY A 78 -28.72 18.47 -22.01
CA GLY A 78 -29.00 17.27 -22.79
C GLY A 78 -27.92 16.18 -22.70
N PHE A 79 -27.18 16.09 -21.59
CA PHE A 79 -26.19 15.05 -21.36
C PHE A 79 -26.84 13.81 -20.72
N SER A 80 -26.69 12.64 -21.35
CA SER A 80 -27.30 11.37 -20.90
C SER A 80 -26.28 10.35 -20.36
N GLY A 81 -25.04 10.75 -20.10
CA GLY A 81 -23.95 9.83 -19.72
C GLY A 81 -23.88 9.49 -18.22
N LEU A 82 -24.94 9.72 -17.43
CA LEU A 82 -25.02 9.35 -16.01
C LEU A 82 -25.94 8.14 -15.84
N ASP A 83 -25.40 7.01 -15.41
CA ASP A 83 -26.17 5.83 -15.01
C ASP A 83 -26.34 5.79 -13.48
N THR A 84 -27.58 5.64 -13.02
CA THR A 84 -27.89 5.50 -11.59
C THR A 84 -28.69 4.23 -11.37
N GLN A 85 -28.01 3.17 -10.93
CA GLN A 85 -28.63 1.90 -10.59
C GLN A 85 -29.01 1.85 -9.10
N LYS A 86 -29.59 0.72 -8.66
CA LYS A 86 -30.00 0.53 -7.26
C LYS A 86 -28.81 0.57 -6.29
N LEU A 87 -27.68 -0.02 -6.67
CA LEU A 87 -26.49 -0.16 -5.83
C LEU A 87 -25.29 0.67 -6.31
N SER A 88 -25.32 1.16 -7.54
CA SER A 88 -24.18 1.87 -8.14
C SER A 88 -24.58 3.17 -8.85
N VAL A 89 -23.57 4.01 -9.06
CA VAL A 89 -23.61 5.21 -9.88
C VAL A 89 -22.42 5.17 -10.82
N ALA A 90 -22.64 5.41 -12.11
CA ALA A 90 -21.59 5.35 -13.11
C ALA A 90 -21.67 6.49 -14.13
N LEU A 91 -20.54 6.79 -14.76
CA LEU A 91 -20.44 7.70 -15.89
C LEU A 91 -20.04 6.95 -17.16
N GLU A 92 -20.64 7.32 -18.28
CA GLU A 92 -20.32 6.74 -19.58
C GLU A 92 -18.97 7.28 -20.10
N LYS A 93 -17.94 6.41 -20.09
CA LYS A 93 -16.59 6.77 -20.53
C LYS A 93 -16.52 7.40 -21.93
N ARG A 94 -17.31 6.90 -22.89
CA ARG A 94 -17.32 7.43 -24.28
C ARG A 94 -17.90 8.83 -24.40
N ALA A 95 -18.65 9.28 -23.39
CA ALA A 95 -19.26 10.59 -23.38
C ALA A 95 -18.39 11.63 -22.66
N LEU A 96 -17.25 11.25 -22.08
CA LEU A 96 -16.40 12.09 -21.24
C LEU A 96 -15.05 12.40 -21.87
N ASP A 97 -14.57 13.60 -21.59
CA ASP A 97 -13.21 14.06 -21.84
C ASP A 97 -12.67 14.71 -20.56
N VAL A 98 -11.55 14.21 -20.04
CA VAL A 98 -10.97 14.67 -18.78
C VAL A 98 -9.51 15.04 -19.06
N ASP A 99 -9.12 16.27 -18.76
CA ASP A 99 -7.76 16.78 -19.03
C ASP A 99 -6.66 15.89 -18.45
N LEU A 100 -6.87 15.33 -17.27
CA LEU A 100 -5.91 14.43 -16.64
C LEU A 100 -5.71 13.12 -17.40
N TRP A 101 -6.71 12.64 -18.16
CA TRP A 101 -6.58 11.41 -18.94
C TRP A 101 -5.58 11.58 -20.07
N SER A 102 -5.55 12.73 -20.76
CA SER A 102 -4.54 12.99 -21.80
C SER A 102 -3.14 13.15 -21.22
N VAL A 103 -3.01 13.76 -20.03
CA VAL A 103 -1.73 13.85 -19.31
C VAL A 103 -1.15 12.46 -19.05
N ILE A 104 -1.96 11.55 -18.49
CA ILE A 104 -1.54 10.16 -18.21
C ILE A 104 -1.22 9.42 -19.51
N GLN A 105 -2.09 9.52 -20.51
CA GLN A 105 -1.93 8.82 -21.79
C GLN A 105 -0.65 9.25 -22.52
N GLU A 106 -0.35 10.55 -22.55
CA GLU A 106 0.86 11.04 -23.20
C GLU A 106 2.12 10.61 -22.44
N ALA A 107 2.12 10.68 -21.11
CA ALA A 107 3.24 10.20 -20.30
C ALA A 107 3.51 8.70 -20.55
N GLU A 108 2.48 7.87 -20.56
CA GLU A 108 2.57 6.42 -20.84
C GLU A 108 3.01 6.13 -22.28
N ALA A 109 2.80 7.06 -23.21
CA ALA A 109 3.27 6.99 -24.58
C ALA A 109 4.61 7.73 -24.79
N PHE A 110 5.34 8.00 -23.71
CA PHE A 110 6.65 8.67 -23.68
C PHE A 110 6.65 10.05 -24.35
N ARG A 111 5.59 10.83 -24.14
CA ARG A 111 5.45 12.22 -24.55
C ARG A 111 5.20 13.13 -23.35
N ALA A 112 5.84 14.29 -23.36
CA ALA A 112 5.65 15.31 -22.33
C ALA A 112 4.41 16.17 -22.67
N HIS A 113 3.31 15.91 -21.96
CA HIS A 113 2.08 16.70 -22.09
C HIS A 113 2.33 18.18 -21.73
N PRO A 114 1.73 19.16 -22.44
CA PRO A 114 1.95 20.59 -22.15
C PRO A 114 1.72 20.98 -20.68
N LEU A 115 0.70 20.41 -20.03
CA LEU A 115 0.42 20.68 -18.62
C LEU A 115 1.58 20.31 -17.69
N LEU A 116 2.33 19.23 -17.98
CA LEU A 116 3.51 18.84 -17.19
C LEU A 116 4.71 19.80 -17.37
N LEU A 117 4.68 20.62 -18.42
CA LEU A 117 5.74 21.58 -18.72
C LEU A 117 5.45 22.97 -18.15
N ILE A 118 4.18 23.29 -17.88
CA ILE A 118 3.75 24.65 -17.48
C ILE A 118 3.18 24.73 -16.07
N VAL A 119 2.70 23.62 -15.49
CA VAL A 119 2.16 23.57 -14.14
C VAL A 119 3.18 22.91 -13.21
N PRO A 120 3.90 23.68 -12.37
CA PRO A 120 4.80 23.11 -11.38
C PRO A 120 4.00 22.24 -10.41
N ARG A 121 4.57 21.08 -10.04
CA ARG A 121 3.92 20.12 -9.13
C ARG A 121 2.46 19.85 -9.48
N LEU A 122 2.19 19.58 -10.76
CA LEU A 122 0.84 19.43 -11.33
C LEU A 122 -0.12 18.61 -10.46
N THR A 123 0.36 17.51 -9.90
CA THR A 123 -0.42 16.59 -9.06
C THR A 123 -1.02 17.28 -7.84
N ASP A 124 -0.33 18.24 -7.24
CA ASP A 124 -0.79 18.98 -6.06
C ASP A 124 -1.98 19.89 -6.37
N THR A 125 -2.18 20.21 -7.65
CA THR A 125 -3.27 21.08 -8.09
C THR A 125 -4.56 20.32 -8.42
N VAL A 126 -4.50 18.99 -8.55
CA VAL A 126 -5.63 18.17 -9.01
C VAL A 126 -6.81 18.26 -8.03
N LEU A 127 -8.00 18.64 -8.49
CA LEU A 127 -9.18 18.94 -7.68
C LEU A 127 -8.98 20.08 -6.67
N GLY A 128 -8.19 21.09 -7.06
CA GLY A 128 -7.94 22.29 -6.26
C GLY A 128 -9.23 22.96 -5.78
N GLY A 129 -9.30 23.26 -4.49
CA GLY A 129 -10.47 23.88 -3.87
C GLY A 129 -11.59 22.91 -3.49
N LEU A 130 -11.35 21.59 -3.51
CA LEU A 130 -12.28 20.56 -2.98
C LEU A 130 -11.72 19.80 -1.76
N GLU A 131 -10.56 20.20 -1.24
CA GLU A 131 -9.86 19.51 -0.15
C GLU A 131 -10.69 19.45 1.14
N ASP A 132 -11.45 20.50 1.44
CA ASP A 132 -12.15 20.65 2.73
C ASP A 132 -13.64 20.29 2.69
N ILE A 133 -14.10 19.52 1.69
CA ILE A 133 -15.53 19.18 1.59
C ILE A 133 -15.96 18.09 2.58
N ASP A 134 -15.07 17.16 2.91
CA ASP A 134 -15.30 16.03 3.80
C ASP A 134 -13.95 15.45 4.25
N PRO A 135 -13.79 15.00 5.50
CA PRO A 135 -12.54 14.40 5.96
C PRO A 135 -12.08 13.19 5.12
N SER A 136 -12.98 12.25 4.83
CA SER A 136 -12.63 11.05 4.05
C SER A 136 -12.28 11.39 2.61
N PHE A 137 -12.96 12.37 2.00
CA PHE A 137 -12.63 12.86 0.67
C PHE A 137 -11.25 13.54 0.63
N ARG A 138 -10.91 14.37 1.64
CA ARG A 138 -9.60 15.01 1.75
C ARG A 138 -8.47 13.98 1.74
N ILE A 139 -8.64 12.96 2.57
CA ILE A 139 -7.66 11.90 2.71
C ILE A 139 -7.54 11.10 1.42
N TRP A 140 -8.66 10.76 0.78
CA TRP A 140 -8.65 10.14 -0.54
C TRP A 140 -7.91 11.01 -1.58
N LEU A 141 -8.16 12.32 -1.60
CA LEU A 141 -7.52 13.23 -2.54
C LEU A 141 -6.01 13.28 -2.35
N LEU A 142 -5.52 13.33 -1.11
CA LEU A 142 -4.08 13.28 -0.81
C LEU A 142 -3.44 12.00 -1.34
N ALA A 143 -4.06 10.84 -1.06
CA ALA A 143 -3.57 9.55 -1.55
C ALA A 143 -3.63 9.42 -3.08
N TYR A 144 -4.70 9.94 -3.69
CA TYR A 144 -4.88 9.96 -5.14
C TYR A 144 -3.78 10.78 -5.82
N ARG A 145 -3.53 12.00 -5.34
CA ARG A 145 -2.47 12.88 -5.86
C ARG A 145 -1.10 12.22 -5.78
N GLN A 146 -0.81 11.54 -4.66
CA GLN A 146 0.44 10.78 -4.52
C GLN A 146 0.53 9.63 -5.54
N THR A 147 -0.52 8.84 -5.65
CA THR A 147 -0.56 7.69 -6.56
C THR A 147 -0.41 8.12 -8.02
N LEU A 148 -1.00 9.26 -8.37
CA LEU A 148 -0.88 9.89 -9.68
C LEU A 148 0.55 10.37 -9.96
N GLN A 149 1.18 11.07 -9.01
CA GLN A 149 2.58 11.52 -9.14
C GLN A 149 3.50 10.36 -9.41
N ASP A 150 3.38 9.29 -8.61
CA ASP A 150 4.20 8.09 -8.78
C ASP A 150 3.98 7.44 -10.17
N ARG A 151 2.74 7.43 -10.67
CA ARG A 151 2.42 6.88 -12.00
C ARG A 151 3.05 7.71 -13.12
N LEU A 152 2.92 9.03 -13.05
CA LEU A 152 3.47 9.94 -14.05
C LEU A 152 5.00 9.87 -14.06
N LEU A 153 5.65 9.93 -12.90
CA LEU A 153 7.12 9.83 -12.81
C LEU A 153 7.64 8.54 -13.44
N ARG A 154 7.07 7.38 -13.09
CA ARG A 154 7.49 6.09 -13.68
C ARG A 154 7.40 6.07 -15.20
N ALA A 155 6.30 6.59 -15.76
CA ALA A 155 6.07 6.61 -17.20
C ALA A 155 7.08 7.52 -17.92
N LEU A 156 7.29 8.73 -17.39
CA LEU A 156 8.22 9.70 -17.95
C LEU A 156 9.68 9.22 -17.86
N GLU A 157 10.07 8.62 -16.72
CA GLU A 157 11.42 8.08 -16.50
C GLU A 157 11.71 6.90 -17.45
N SER A 158 10.73 6.01 -17.64
CA SER A 158 10.82 4.92 -18.63
C SER A 158 11.01 5.46 -20.05
N GLY A 159 10.38 6.59 -20.38
CA GLY A 159 10.59 7.27 -21.64
C GLY A 159 12.00 7.88 -21.77
N MET A 160 12.58 8.40 -20.69
CA MET A 160 13.94 8.93 -20.69
C MET A 160 15.00 7.88 -21.01
N THR A 161 14.83 6.67 -20.47
CA THR A 161 15.77 5.54 -20.64
C THR A 161 15.55 4.75 -21.93
N SER A 162 14.42 4.98 -22.62
CA SER A 162 14.10 4.29 -23.87
C SER A 162 15.02 4.71 -25.02
N GLU A 163 15.55 3.73 -25.75
CA GLU A 163 16.30 3.92 -27.00
C GLU A 163 15.41 4.41 -28.15
N ALA A 164 14.10 4.15 -28.08
CA ALA A 164 13.14 4.54 -29.11
C ALA A 164 12.82 6.05 -29.10
N VAL A 165 13.26 6.78 -28.07
CA VAL A 165 12.97 8.19 -27.86
C VAL A 165 14.15 9.05 -28.33
N ASP A 166 13.88 10.04 -29.18
CA ASP A 166 14.91 10.96 -29.67
C ASP A 166 15.39 11.94 -28.59
N LYS A 167 16.51 12.63 -28.86
CA LYS A 167 17.14 13.56 -27.91
C LYS A 167 16.22 14.72 -27.52
N ALA A 168 15.42 15.24 -28.46
CA ALA A 168 14.53 16.38 -28.21
C ALA A 168 13.37 15.99 -27.28
N THR A 169 12.79 14.81 -27.51
CA THR A 169 11.72 14.23 -26.70
C THR A 169 12.26 13.87 -25.33
N ARG A 170 13.44 13.25 -25.23
CA ARG A 170 14.12 12.95 -23.95
C ARG A 170 14.33 14.21 -23.11
N ARG A 171 14.75 15.32 -23.73
CA ARG A 171 14.86 16.63 -23.06
C ARG A 171 13.53 17.11 -22.51
N ARG A 172 12.44 17.02 -23.30
CA ARG A 172 11.09 17.41 -22.85
C ARG A 172 10.57 16.52 -21.72
N LEU A 173 10.88 15.23 -21.73
CA LEU A 173 10.55 14.31 -20.63
C LEU A 173 11.31 14.70 -19.35
N ALA A 174 12.61 15.00 -19.46
CA ALA A 174 13.40 15.48 -18.32
C ALA A 174 12.86 16.80 -17.76
N GLU A 175 12.40 17.71 -18.62
CA GLU A 175 11.75 18.97 -18.22
C GLU A 175 10.43 18.72 -17.48
N ALA A 176 9.59 17.82 -18.00
CA ALA A 176 8.36 17.40 -17.33
C ALA A 176 8.62 16.74 -15.97
N ILE A 177 9.65 15.89 -15.86
CA ILE A 177 10.03 15.28 -14.60
C ILE A 177 10.55 16.33 -13.63
N ALA A 178 11.42 17.25 -14.02
CA ALA A 178 11.95 18.27 -13.13
C ALA A 178 10.86 19.26 -12.63
N ASN A 179 9.84 19.53 -13.44
CA ASN A 179 8.69 20.33 -13.01
C ASN A 179 7.75 19.58 -12.04
N LEU A 180 7.62 18.26 -12.23
CA LEU A 180 6.80 17.41 -11.37
C LEU A 180 7.53 17.06 -10.06
N GLU A 181 8.84 16.79 -10.16
CA GLU A 181 9.75 16.37 -9.09
C GLU A 181 11.11 17.09 -9.21
N PRO A 182 11.26 18.27 -8.59
CA PRO A 182 12.48 19.08 -8.73
C PRO A 182 13.74 18.46 -8.13
N THR A 183 13.63 17.49 -7.20
CA THR A 183 14.82 16.76 -6.68
C THR A 183 15.22 15.55 -7.52
N ASN A 184 14.60 15.32 -8.67
CA ASN A 184 14.98 14.20 -9.54
C ASN A 184 16.34 14.46 -10.18
N GLU A 185 17.41 13.94 -9.58
CA GLU A 185 18.78 14.18 -10.04
C GLU A 185 19.03 13.74 -11.48
N ILE A 186 18.40 12.67 -11.96
CA ILE A 186 18.62 12.18 -13.33
C ILE A 186 18.00 13.12 -14.35
N ALA A 187 16.78 13.59 -14.09
CA ALA A 187 16.16 14.62 -14.91
C ALA A 187 16.98 15.93 -14.89
N CYS A 188 17.43 16.36 -13.71
CA CYS A 188 18.30 17.53 -13.57
C CYS A 188 19.61 17.36 -14.34
N ARG A 189 20.29 16.20 -14.27
CA ARG A 189 21.51 15.92 -15.05
C ARG A 189 21.24 15.95 -16.55
N ALA A 190 20.15 15.36 -17.01
CA ALA A 190 19.77 15.39 -18.43
C ALA A 190 19.51 16.83 -18.92
N LEU A 191 18.89 17.68 -18.08
CA LEU A 191 18.70 19.10 -18.38
C LEU A 191 20.01 19.89 -18.35
N MET A 192 20.90 19.63 -17.38
CA MET A 192 22.23 20.22 -17.33
C MET A 192 23.04 19.92 -18.59
N GLN A 193 23.06 18.65 -19.00
CA GLN A 193 23.77 18.21 -20.20
C GLN A 193 23.17 18.84 -21.46
N ALA A 194 21.84 18.78 -21.62
CA ALA A 194 21.17 19.38 -22.78
C ALA A 194 21.41 20.89 -22.89
N ARG A 195 21.49 21.61 -21.77
CA ARG A 195 21.83 23.05 -21.75
C ARG A 195 23.30 23.29 -22.09
N ALA A 196 24.22 22.50 -21.52
CA ALA A 196 25.64 22.61 -21.80
C ALA A 196 25.95 22.37 -23.29
N GLU A 197 25.35 21.33 -23.90
CA GLU A 197 25.48 21.03 -25.33
C GLU A 197 24.89 22.13 -26.23
N ALA A 198 23.88 22.85 -25.75
CA ALA A 198 23.31 24.02 -26.43
C ALA A 198 24.14 25.30 -26.22
N GLY A 199 25.25 25.24 -25.49
CA GLY A 199 26.10 26.38 -25.14
C GLY A 199 25.59 27.24 -23.97
N ASP A 200 24.52 26.81 -23.27
CA ASP A 200 23.96 27.48 -22.10
C ASP A 200 24.56 26.95 -20.79
N THR A 201 25.86 27.15 -20.60
CA THR A 201 26.57 26.73 -19.37
C THR A 201 25.98 27.39 -18.11
N ALA A 202 25.60 28.66 -18.19
CA ALA A 202 24.98 29.38 -17.07
C ALA A 202 23.64 28.76 -16.67
N GLY A 203 22.81 28.36 -17.63
CA GLY A 203 21.57 27.65 -17.37
C GLY A 203 21.79 26.26 -16.80
N ALA A 204 22.80 25.52 -17.25
CA ALA A 204 23.16 24.23 -16.66
C ALA A 204 23.54 24.38 -15.17
N LEU A 205 24.37 25.38 -14.84
CA LEU A 205 24.76 25.64 -13.44
C LEU A 205 23.60 26.14 -12.57
N ARG A 206 22.60 26.83 -13.15
CA ARG A 206 21.36 27.17 -12.41
C ARG A 206 20.58 25.93 -12.01
N VAL A 207 20.38 24.98 -12.93
CA VAL A 207 19.70 23.70 -12.63
C VAL A 207 20.39 22.96 -11.48
N TYR A 208 21.72 22.95 -11.47
CA TYR A 208 22.48 22.35 -10.36
C TYR A 208 22.28 23.09 -9.04
N ASN A 209 22.38 24.42 -9.02
CA ASN A 209 22.23 25.20 -7.80
C ASN A 209 20.81 25.06 -7.22
N ASP A 210 19.79 25.05 -8.07
CA ASP A 210 18.40 24.86 -7.64
C ASP A 210 18.21 23.46 -7.01
N LEU A 211 18.80 22.42 -7.63
CA LEU A 211 18.82 21.07 -7.08
C LEU A 211 19.58 21.00 -5.74
N TRP A 212 20.77 21.61 -5.66
CA TRP A 212 21.59 21.64 -4.45
C TRP A 212 20.83 22.27 -3.30
N ASN A 213 20.32 23.49 -3.50
CA ASN A 213 19.62 24.23 -2.45
C ASN A 213 18.42 23.44 -1.94
N LEU A 214 17.65 22.83 -2.85
CA LEU A 214 16.49 22.03 -2.45
C LEU A 214 16.90 20.76 -1.68
N LEU A 215 18.00 20.10 -2.06
CA LEU A 215 18.50 18.93 -1.34
C LEU A 215 19.08 19.28 0.03
N ASP A 216 19.79 20.40 0.13
CA ASP A 216 20.39 20.88 1.37
C ASP A 216 19.29 21.34 2.36
N GLU A 217 18.41 22.24 1.93
CA GLU A 217 17.34 22.83 2.76
C GLU A 217 16.35 21.79 3.27
N ASP A 218 15.94 20.84 2.43
CA ASP A 218 14.91 19.88 2.80
C ASP A 218 15.47 18.58 3.42
N TYR A 219 16.75 18.24 3.17
CA TYR A 219 17.28 16.90 3.47
C TYR A 219 18.65 16.83 4.14
N ASP A 220 19.34 17.95 4.32
CA ASP A 220 20.74 18.00 4.79
C ASP A 220 21.63 17.07 3.94
N MET A 221 21.47 17.17 2.60
CA MET A 221 22.15 16.33 1.62
C MET A 221 22.77 17.15 0.50
N GLU A 222 23.94 16.71 0.06
CA GLU A 222 24.52 17.13 -1.20
C GLU A 222 24.00 16.26 -2.37
N PRO A 223 23.96 16.79 -3.61
CA PRO A 223 23.74 15.98 -4.81
C PRO A 223 24.74 14.83 -4.92
N SER A 224 24.32 13.73 -5.54
CA SER A 224 25.16 12.54 -5.73
C SER A 224 26.50 12.83 -6.42
N GLU A 225 27.52 11.98 -6.20
CA GLU A 225 28.83 12.12 -6.85
C GLU A 225 28.73 12.22 -8.38
N GLN A 226 27.78 11.51 -8.99
CA GLN A 226 27.55 11.57 -10.44
C GLN A 226 27.14 12.98 -10.88
N THR A 227 26.25 13.62 -10.12
CA THR A 227 25.81 15.00 -10.39
C THR A 227 26.93 15.99 -10.16
N GLN A 228 27.70 15.85 -9.08
CA GLN A 228 28.85 16.71 -8.80
C GLN A 228 29.94 16.60 -9.89
N ARG A 229 30.22 15.37 -10.37
CA ARG A 229 31.16 15.13 -11.47
C ARG A 229 30.72 15.80 -12.76
N LEU A 230 29.45 15.65 -13.15
CA LEU A 230 28.90 16.32 -14.34
C LEU A 230 29.09 17.84 -14.29
N VAL A 231 28.89 18.44 -13.12
CA VAL A 231 29.10 19.89 -12.95
C VAL A 231 30.56 20.28 -13.08
N ALA A 232 31.47 19.48 -12.52
CA ALA A 232 32.91 19.69 -12.69
C ALA A 232 33.31 19.62 -14.18
N GLU A 233 32.78 18.64 -14.91
CA GLU A 233 32.98 18.44 -16.35
C GLU A 233 32.43 19.62 -17.17
N ILE A 234 31.20 20.07 -16.89
CA ILE A 234 30.59 21.24 -17.53
C ILE A 234 31.42 22.51 -17.28
N LYS A 235 31.95 22.71 -16.07
CA LYS A 235 32.80 23.87 -15.73
C LYS A 235 34.11 23.91 -16.52
N ILE A 236 34.66 22.76 -16.90
CA ILE A 236 35.90 22.65 -17.69
C ILE A 236 35.64 22.47 -19.20
N GLY A 237 34.38 22.57 -19.64
CA GLY A 237 34.00 22.49 -21.05
C GLY A 237 34.05 21.09 -21.64
N ARG A 238 33.97 20.04 -20.81
CA ARG A 238 33.86 18.63 -21.26
C ARG A 238 32.44 18.16 -20.98
N PHE A 239 31.63 17.92 -22.00
CA PHE A 239 30.22 17.52 -21.82
C PHE A 239 29.72 16.51 -22.87
N ASP A 240 30.56 16.18 -23.87
CA ASP A 240 30.29 15.23 -24.96
C ASP A 240 30.65 13.77 -24.61
N GLU A 241 31.27 13.50 -23.46
CA GLU A 241 31.45 12.12 -23.00
C GLU A 241 30.11 11.63 -22.43
N PRO A 242 29.53 10.54 -22.96
CA PRO A 242 28.41 9.91 -22.30
C PRO A 242 28.90 9.46 -20.92
N LEU A 243 28.35 10.07 -19.87
CA LEU A 243 28.49 9.54 -18.52
C LEU A 243 28.16 8.05 -18.61
N PRO A 244 29.02 7.16 -18.10
CA PRO A 244 28.73 5.74 -18.15
C PRO A 244 27.36 5.52 -17.53
N VAL A 245 26.38 5.12 -18.36
CA VAL A 245 25.19 4.46 -17.84
C VAL A 245 25.75 3.28 -17.09
N ALA A 246 25.56 3.24 -15.77
CA ALA A 246 25.94 2.10 -14.97
C ALA A 246 25.07 0.91 -15.42
N SER A 247 25.48 0.26 -16.52
CA SER A 247 25.27 -1.16 -16.69
C SER A 247 25.98 -1.81 -15.52
N PRO A 248 25.37 -2.76 -14.80
CA PRO A 248 26.06 -3.46 -13.73
C PRO A 248 27.34 -4.04 -14.32
N THR A 249 28.47 -3.45 -13.93
CA THR A 249 29.80 -3.77 -14.42
C THR A 249 29.97 -5.28 -14.35
N VAL A 250 29.91 -5.94 -15.50
CA VAL A 250 30.50 -7.28 -15.63
C VAL A 250 31.98 -7.02 -15.50
N ALA A 251 32.53 -7.22 -14.31
CA ALA A 251 33.96 -7.37 -14.15
C ALA A 251 34.38 -8.49 -15.11
N GLN A 252 35.21 -8.14 -16.10
CA GLN A 252 35.71 -9.08 -17.09
C GLN A 252 36.43 -10.24 -16.38
N PRO A 253 36.06 -11.50 -16.66
CA PRO A 253 36.84 -12.64 -16.19
C PRO A 253 38.20 -12.67 -16.88
N LEU A 254 39.25 -12.96 -16.11
CA LEU A 254 40.54 -13.40 -16.64
C LEU A 254 40.32 -14.57 -17.62
N GLN A 255 40.91 -14.45 -18.80
CA GLN A 255 40.80 -15.40 -19.91
C GLN A 255 41.23 -16.83 -19.54
N ALA A 256 40.45 -17.83 -19.97
CA ALA A 256 40.96 -19.09 -20.53
C ALA A 256 39.90 -19.83 -21.36
N THR A 257 40.24 -20.01 -22.65
CA THR A 257 39.93 -21.11 -23.58
C THR A 257 38.49 -21.34 -24.11
N SER A 258 38.39 -21.01 -25.40
CA SER A 258 37.56 -21.52 -26.51
C SER A 258 36.84 -22.87 -26.41
N SER A 259 35.57 -22.91 -26.85
CA SER A 259 35.10 -23.91 -27.84
C SER A 259 33.75 -23.52 -28.50
N GLU A 260 33.82 -23.35 -29.82
CA GLU A 260 32.88 -23.64 -30.94
C GLU A 260 31.39 -23.20 -30.96
N ALA A 261 30.99 -22.78 -32.18
CA ALA A 261 29.75 -22.11 -32.57
C ALA A 261 28.79 -23.02 -33.37
N SER A 262 27.45 -22.85 -33.26
CA SER A 262 26.47 -22.37 -34.29
C SER A 262 25.17 -23.22 -34.28
N PRO A 263 24.04 -22.86 -34.96
CA PRO A 263 23.47 -21.56 -35.31
C PRO A 263 21.94 -21.38 -35.01
N ARG A 264 21.51 -20.11 -35.12
CA ARG A 264 20.18 -19.48 -35.21
C ARG A 264 18.95 -20.30 -35.69
N GLU A 265 17.82 -20.04 -35.02
CA GLU A 265 16.50 -19.81 -35.65
C GLU A 265 15.85 -18.52 -35.11
N ALA A 266 15.16 -17.78 -35.98
CA ALA A 266 14.51 -16.50 -35.70
C ALA A 266 13.04 -16.68 -35.24
N PRO A 267 12.50 -15.79 -34.39
CA PRO A 267 11.20 -15.96 -33.76
C PRO A 267 10.03 -15.60 -34.70
N THR A 268 8.97 -16.39 -34.61
CA THR A 268 7.65 -16.06 -35.15
C THR A 268 6.93 -15.11 -34.20
N LEU A 269 6.56 -13.94 -34.71
CA LEU A 269 5.74 -12.93 -34.03
C LEU A 269 4.36 -13.51 -33.68
N ARG A 270 4.03 -13.61 -32.38
CA ARG A 270 2.65 -13.67 -31.88
C ARG A 270 2.37 -12.43 -31.03
N ALA A 271 1.20 -11.86 -31.30
CA ALA A 271 0.69 -10.61 -30.78
C ALA A 271 0.39 -10.64 -29.26
N GLY A 272 0.61 -9.49 -28.61
CA GLY A 272 -0.26 -9.00 -27.54
C GLY A 272 -0.15 -9.67 -26.18
N VAL A 273 1.06 -9.78 -25.63
CA VAL A 273 1.25 -9.77 -24.17
C VAL A 273 2.05 -8.51 -23.87
N THR A 274 1.46 -7.56 -23.17
CA THR A 274 2.20 -6.51 -22.46
C THR A 274 3.23 -7.22 -21.59
N GLN A 275 4.50 -7.23 -22.01
CA GLN A 275 5.56 -7.74 -21.15
C GLN A 275 5.51 -6.94 -19.84
N PRO A 276 5.49 -7.60 -18.67
CA PRO A 276 5.65 -6.88 -17.42
C PRO A 276 7.01 -6.17 -17.51
N VAL A 277 7.03 -4.85 -17.31
CA VAL A 277 8.28 -4.14 -17.07
C VAL A 277 8.88 -4.81 -15.83
N SER A 278 9.91 -5.62 -16.03
CA SER A 278 10.50 -6.41 -14.96
C SER A 278 11.12 -5.43 -13.95
N LYS A 279 10.80 -5.60 -12.66
CA LYS A 279 11.26 -4.71 -11.57
C LYS A 279 12.58 -5.20 -10.99
N LEU A 280 13.24 -4.42 -10.13
CA LEU A 280 14.35 -4.93 -9.32
C LEU A 280 13.77 -5.72 -8.14
N GLU A 281 14.35 -6.88 -7.83
CA GLU A 281 14.04 -7.64 -6.62
C GLU A 281 15.06 -7.27 -5.54
N LEU A 282 14.60 -6.82 -4.38
CA LEU A 282 15.42 -6.55 -3.21
C LEU A 282 15.01 -7.50 -2.08
N ALA A 283 15.77 -8.58 -1.92
CA ALA A 283 15.58 -9.52 -0.82
C ALA A 283 16.28 -9.01 0.45
N VAL A 284 15.53 -8.74 1.51
CA VAL A 284 16.05 -8.44 2.84
C VAL A 284 16.26 -9.76 3.57
N GLU A 285 17.52 -10.11 3.82
CA GLU A 285 17.88 -11.32 4.55
C GLU A 285 17.54 -11.19 6.04
N ALA A 286 17.41 -12.35 6.70
CA ALA A 286 17.36 -12.38 8.15
C ALA A 286 18.56 -11.61 8.73
N PHE A 287 18.28 -10.66 9.61
CA PHE A 287 19.32 -9.88 10.25
C PHE A 287 20.16 -10.79 11.15
N ASN A 288 21.45 -10.88 10.84
CA ASN A 288 22.39 -11.65 11.66
C ASN A 288 22.76 -10.83 12.88
N VAL A 289 22.56 -11.40 14.05
CA VAL A 289 22.80 -10.73 15.33
C VAL A 289 23.94 -11.42 16.05
N HIS A 290 25.01 -10.68 16.32
CA HIS A 290 26.19 -11.19 17.04
C HIS A 290 26.47 -10.36 18.28
N GLY A 291 26.44 -11.02 19.45
CA GLY A 291 26.81 -10.36 20.72
C GLY A 291 25.86 -9.26 21.19
N VAL A 292 24.63 -9.21 20.66
CA VAL A 292 23.60 -8.24 21.09
C VAL A 292 22.82 -8.80 22.28
N ASP A 293 22.59 -7.97 23.28
CA ASP A 293 21.74 -8.25 24.43
C ASP A 293 20.34 -8.74 23.99
N PRO A 294 19.82 -9.88 24.50
CA PRO A 294 18.44 -10.33 24.27
C PRO A 294 17.39 -9.23 24.52
N GLY A 295 17.65 -8.37 25.51
CA GLY A 295 16.83 -7.22 25.83
C GLY A 295 16.72 -6.21 24.69
N LYS A 296 17.62 -6.21 23.71
CA LYS A 296 17.65 -5.29 22.55
C LYS A 296 17.25 -5.95 21.22
N LEU A 297 16.86 -7.23 21.19
CA LEU A 297 16.48 -7.90 19.93
C LEU A 297 15.27 -7.27 19.24
N HIS A 298 14.35 -6.68 20.00
CA HIS A 298 13.21 -5.94 19.46
C HIS A 298 13.65 -4.70 18.64
N PHE A 299 14.82 -4.12 18.90
CA PHE A 299 15.39 -3.05 18.06
C PHE A 299 15.71 -3.55 16.67
N VAL A 300 16.37 -4.71 16.60
CA VAL A 300 16.75 -5.33 15.34
C VAL A 300 15.49 -5.70 14.53
N GLN A 301 14.50 -6.31 15.18
CA GLN A 301 13.22 -6.65 14.55
C GLN A 301 12.42 -5.42 14.12
N GLY A 302 12.35 -4.38 14.96
CA GLY A 302 11.68 -3.14 14.63
C GLY A 302 12.36 -2.38 13.51
N PHE A 303 13.70 -2.43 13.44
CA PHE A 303 14.47 -1.79 12.38
C PHE A 303 14.22 -2.53 11.08
N HIS A 304 14.20 -3.85 11.13
CA HIS A 304 13.88 -4.72 10.00
C HIS A 304 12.50 -4.41 9.43
N GLN A 305 11.45 -4.44 10.26
CA GLN A 305 10.07 -4.18 9.82
C GLN A 305 9.89 -2.75 9.31
N SER A 306 10.44 -1.76 10.01
CA SER A 306 10.33 -0.37 9.60
C SER A 306 11.16 -0.08 8.35
N LEU A 307 12.36 -0.67 8.22
CA LEU A 307 13.16 -0.60 6.99
C LEU A 307 12.42 -1.23 5.81
N ILE A 308 11.85 -2.43 5.97
CA ILE A 308 11.03 -3.05 4.92
C ILE A 308 9.84 -2.16 4.59
N GLY A 309 9.10 -1.67 5.59
CA GLY A 309 7.97 -0.74 5.37
C GLY A 309 8.38 0.51 4.58
N ASN A 310 9.58 1.03 4.83
CA ASN A 310 10.15 2.16 4.10
C ASN A 310 10.62 1.80 2.68
N LEU A 311 11.23 0.62 2.50
CA LEU A 311 11.70 0.13 1.20
C LEU A 311 10.53 -0.32 0.30
N VAL A 312 9.48 -0.90 0.84
CA VAL A 312 8.30 -1.39 0.10
C VAL A 312 7.53 -0.22 -0.54
N ARG A 313 7.60 0.97 0.07
CA ARG A 313 7.05 2.20 -0.51
C ARG A 313 7.68 2.53 -1.88
N PHE A 314 8.86 2.00 -2.20
CA PHE A 314 9.49 2.09 -3.53
C PHE A 314 8.83 1.11 -4.50
N ARG A 315 8.13 1.67 -5.50
CA ARG A 315 7.28 0.91 -6.42
C ARG A 315 8.09 0.23 -7.52
N GLU A 316 9.34 0.68 -7.66
CA GLU A 316 10.38 0.22 -8.56
C GLU A 316 10.98 -1.13 -8.10
N TRP A 317 10.70 -1.54 -6.86
CA TRP A 317 11.21 -2.77 -6.25
C TRP A 317 10.11 -3.77 -5.92
N TYR A 318 10.47 -5.05 -5.97
CA TYR A 318 9.85 -6.09 -5.15
C TYR A 318 10.72 -6.27 -3.92
N VAL A 319 10.27 -5.76 -2.77
CA VAL A 319 10.97 -5.98 -1.50
C VAL A 319 10.44 -7.25 -0.88
N THR A 320 11.32 -8.22 -0.65
CA THR A 320 10.94 -9.51 -0.05
C THR A 320 11.63 -9.68 1.29
N ASP A 321 10.88 -10.14 2.29
CA ASP A 321 11.39 -10.44 3.63
C ASP A 321 11.74 -11.93 3.70
N ARG A 322 13.02 -12.27 3.87
CA ARG A 322 13.48 -13.66 4.05
C ARG A 322 13.59 -14.10 5.51
N ALA A 323 13.45 -13.19 6.47
CA ALA A 323 13.54 -13.50 7.90
C ALA A 323 12.35 -14.31 8.42
N THR A 324 11.21 -14.29 7.71
CA THR A 324 9.96 -14.95 8.12
C THR A 324 9.70 -16.30 7.41
N GLN A 325 10.68 -16.83 6.69
CA GLN A 325 10.54 -18.08 5.91
C GLN A 325 10.35 -19.33 6.78
N ALA A 326 9.44 -20.22 6.35
CA ALA A 326 9.50 -21.66 6.66
C ALA A 326 10.31 -22.39 5.56
N PRO A 327 10.98 -23.52 5.86
CA PRO A 327 11.87 -24.16 4.90
C PRO A 327 11.08 -24.87 3.78
N GLY A 328 11.14 -24.33 2.55
CA GLY A 328 10.71 -25.03 1.33
C GLY A 328 10.24 -24.13 0.19
N GLY A 329 10.95 -24.16 -0.95
CA GLY A 329 10.43 -23.83 -2.29
C GLY A 329 10.16 -22.35 -2.61
N ALA A 330 11.21 -21.58 -2.91
CA ALA A 330 11.09 -20.24 -3.48
C ALA A 330 10.59 -20.29 -4.95
N ALA A 331 9.49 -19.60 -5.27
CA ALA A 331 9.09 -19.34 -6.66
C ALA A 331 9.90 -18.16 -7.24
N GLU A 332 10.47 -18.29 -8.45
CA GLU A 332 11.22 -17.19 -9.05
C GLU A 332 10.30 -16.05 -9.50
N ILE A 333 10.46 -14.87 -8.91
CA ILE A 333 9.81 -13.64 -9.38
C ILE A 333 10.59 -13.15 -10.62
N PRO A 334 9.94 -12.94 -11.79
CA PRO A 334 10.59 -12.32 -12.93
C PRO A 334 11.04 -10.89 -12.60
N SER A 335 12.35 -10.67 -12.53
CA SER A 335 12.98 -9.37 -12.22
C SER A 335 14.07 -9.02 -13.23
N ILE A 336 14.34 -7.73 -13.46
CA ILE A 336 15.47 -7.27 -14.30
C ILE A 336 16.81 -7.28 -13.55
N GLY A 337 16.77 -7.45 -12.23
CA GLY A 337 17.94 -7.54 -11.37
C GLY A 337 17.54 -8.01 -9.99
N ARG A 338 18.34 -8.89 -9.39
CA ARG A 338 18.11 -9.43 -8.04
C ARG A 338 19.23 -8.95 -7.13
N TYR A 339 18.83 -8.31 -6.05
CA TYR A 339 19.71 -7.78 -5.03
C TYR A 339 19.35 -8.38 -3.69
N THR A 340 20.35 -8.49 -2.84
CA THR A 340 20.22 -9.00 -1.49
C THR A 340 20.77 -7.95 -0.53
N LEU A 341 19.93 -7.51 0.39
CA LEU A 341 20.30 -6.65 1.49
C LEU A 341 20.64 -7.53 2.69
N ARG A 342 21.94 -7.60 3.02
CA ARG A 342 22.45 -8.35 4.15
C ARG A 342 22.79 -7.39 5.28
N ALA A 343 22.25 -7.66 6.46
CA ALA A 343 22.51 -6.89 7.66
C ALA A 343 23.21 -7.74 8.71
N ILE A 344 24.25 -7.19 9.32
CA ILE A 344 24.92 -7.78 10.47
C ILE A 344 24.91 -6.75 11.60
N PHE A 345 24.29 -7.11 12.71
CA PHE A 345 24.25 -6.33 13.93
C PHE A 345 25.32 -6.81 14.90
N GLN A 346 26.13 -5.88 15.38
CA GLN A 346 27.07 -6.08 16.47
C GLN A 346 26.82 -5.02 17.54
N GLN A 347 26.86 -5.41 18.81
CA GLN A 347 26.77 -4.43 19.88
C GLN A 347 28.14 -3.86 20.21
N SER A 348 28.26 -2.53 20.17
CA SER A 348 29.44 -1.80 20.63
C SER A 348 29.03 -0.89 21.79
N GLY A 349 29.28 -1.34 23.03
CA GLY A 349 28.82 -0.62 24.22
C GLY A 349 27.29 -0.52 24.28
N ASN A 350 26.76 0.70 24.19
CA ASN A 350 25.31 0.94 24.24
C ASN A 350 24.64 1.07 22.86
N THR A 351 25.41 1.23 21.78
CA THR A 351 24.91 1.36 20.41
C THR A 351 25.04 0.04 19.64
N LEU A 352 24.19 -0.11 18.62
CA LEU A 352 24.22 -1.26 17.72
C LEU A 352 24.89 -0.81 16.43
N ASN A 353 26.04 -1.38 16.10
CA ASN A 353 26.65 -1.16 14.80
C ASN A 353 25.99 -2.11 13.81
N LEU A 354 25.33 -1.53 12.80
CA LEU A 354 24.81 -2.23 11.65
C LEU A 354 25.81 -2.12 10.51
N VAL A 355 26.35 -3.25 10.10
CA VAL A 355 27.00 -3.38 8.79
C VAL A 355 25.93 -3.82 7.80
N LEU A 356 25.61 -2.94 6.85
CA LEU A 356 24.64 -3.22 5.80
C LEU A 356 25.38 -3.37 4.48
N SER A 357 25.11 -4.45 3.77
CA SER A 357 25.71 -4.73 2.47
C SER A 357 24.64 -4.98 1.43
N LEU A 358 24.76 -4.33 0.28
CA LEU A 358 23.93 -4.58 -0.89
C LEU A 358 24.71 -5.45 -1.88
N ILE A 359 24.15 -6.59 -2.23
CA ILE A 359 24.80 -7.62 -3.04
C ILE A 359 23.95 -7.87 -4.29
N GLU A 360 24.54 -7.85 -5.48
CA GLU A 360 23.88 -8.33 -6.70
C GLU A 360 23.88 -9.87 -6.69
N ALA A 361 22.70 -10.48 -6.56
CA ALA A 361 22.56 -11.92 -6.31
C ALA A 361 22.93 -12.81 -7.51
N SER A 362 22.79 -12.30 -8.74
CA SER A 362 23.10 -13.04 -9.97
C SER A 362 24.60 -13.33 -10.12
N ARG A 363 25.45 -12.45 -9.59
CA ARG A 363 26.92 -12.51 -9.70
C ARG A 363 27.63 -12.62 -8.35
N ASN A 364 26.86 -12.53 -7.26
CA ASN A 364 27.37 -12.44 -5.89
C ASN A 364 28.40 -11.31 -5.69
N VAL A 365 28.15 -10.17 -6.33
CA VAL A 365 29.03 -8.98 -6.28
C VAL A 365 28.53 -8.01 -5.22
N TYR A 366 29.40 -7.59 -4.31
CA TYR A 366 29.09 -6.52 -3.36
C TYR A 366 29.07 -5.18 -4.10
N ILE A 367 27.92 -4.51 -4.10
CA ILE A 367 27.75 -3.18 -4.70
C ILE A 367 28.30 -2.13 -3.75
N TRP A 368 27.96 -2.27 -2.47
CA TRP A 368 28.51 -1.48 -1.38
C TRP A 368 28.34 -2.21 -0.06
N SER A 369 29.13 -1.78 0.94
CA SER A 369 28.97 -2.18 2.32
C SER A 369 29.37 -1.00 3.20
N ASP A 370 28.44 -0.50 4.00
CA ASP A 370 28.67 0.64 4.89
C ASP A 370 28.26 0.30 6.31
N GLU A 371 28.87 1.02 7.25
CA GLU A 371 28.57 0.92 8.68
C GLU A 371 27.64 2.06 9.09
N PHE A 372 26.58 1.69 9.80
CA PHE A 372 25.63 2.60 10.41
C PHE A 372 25.62 2.34 11.90
N GLU A 373 25.94 3.36 12.67
CA GLU A 373 25.62 3.33 14.09
C GLU A 373 24.11 3.47 14.25
N LEU A 374 23.48 2.47 14.87
CA LEU A 374 22.08 2.45 15.21
C LEU A 374 21.91 2.57 16.72
N GLY A 375 21.30 3.66 17.11
CA GLY A 375 20.81 3.91 18.44
C GLY A 375 19.38 4.39 18.38
N LEU A 376 18.78 4.54 19.55
CA LEU A 376 17.53 5.28 19.66
C LEU A 376 17.73 6.72 19.18
N ASP A 377 18.78 7.38 19.67
CA ASP A 377 19.18 8.76 19.41
C ASP A 377 19.32 9.14 17.94
N ASN A 378 19.58 8.17 17.07
CA ASN A 378 19.75 8.40 15.63
C ASN A 378 18.82 7.53 14.76
N TRP A 379 17.78 6.94 15.33
CA TRP A 379 16.95 5.95 14.64
C TRP A 379 16.43 6.41 13.27
N PHE A 380 15.72 7.54 13.25
CA PHE A 380 15.09 8.05 12.03
C PHE A 380 16.12 8.51 11.00
N SER A 381 17.18 9.20 11.44
CA SER A 381 18.26 9.65 10.55
C SER A 381 19.07 8.48 10.01
N ALA A 382 19.34 7.43 10.80
CA ALA A 382 20.00 6.21 10.37
C ALA A 382 19.12 5.40 9.40
N GLN A 383 17.81 5.27 9.65
CA GLN A 383 16.87 4.66 8.71
C GLN A 383 16.82 5.41 7.39
N GLN A 384 16.71 6.74 7.44
CA GLN A 384 16.69 7.59 6.27
C GLN A 384 17.99 7.48 5.47
N ARG A 385 19.15 7.50 6.14
CA ARG A 385 20.46 7.27 5.51
C ARG A 385 20.54 5.90 4.86
N VAL A 386 20.06 4.84 5.52
CA VAL A 386 20.03 3.49 4.95
C VAL A 386 19.12 3.41 3.73
N VAL A 387 17.88 3.89 3.84
CA VAL A 387 16.90 3.87 2.73
C VAL A 387 17.42 4.67 1.55
N ARG A 388 17.97 5.86 1.80
CA ARG A 388 18.64 6.68 0.78
C ARG A 388 19.79 5.94 0.15
N ARG A 389 20.68 5.34 0.95
CA ARG A 389 21.85 4.62 0.46
C ARG A 389 21.45 3.46 -0.44
N VAL A 390 20.48 2.66 -0.01
CA VAL A 390 19.90 1.57 -0.82
C VAL A 390 19.32 2.13 -2.12
N ALA A 391 18.53 3.20 -2.05
CA ALA A 391 17.91 3.81 -3.21
C ALA A 391 18.94 4.35 -4.22
N THR A 392 19.91 5.14 -3.76
CA THR A 392 20.99 5.68 -4.60
C THR A 392 21.82 4.57 -5.25
N SER A 393 22.16 3.52 -4.50
CA SER A 393 22.95 2.41 -5.04
C SER A 393 22.21 1.55 -6.05
N LEU A 394 20.88 1.48 -5.94
CA LEU A 394 20.01 0.86 -6.93
C LEU A 394 19.61 1.83 -8.05
N ASN A 395 20.21 3.03 -8.09
CA ASN A 395 19.90 4.11 -9.03
C ASN A 395 18.40 4.45 -9.10
N VAL A 396 17.71 4.42 -7.96
CA VAL A 396 16.30 4.80 -7.86
C VAL A 396 16.19 6.28 -7.54
N HIS A 397 15.43 6.98 -8.36
CA HIS A 397 15.05 8.37 -8.14
C HIS A 397 14.22 8.46 -6.87
N VAL A 398 14.63 9.33 -5.95
CA VAL A 398 13.90 9.55 -4.71
C VAL A 398 13.43 11.00 -4.67
N SER A 399 12.12 11.19 -4.56
CA SER A 399 11.58 12.51 -4.32
C SER A 399 11.88 12.98 -2.91
N ALA A 400 12.07 14.29 -2.83
CA ALA A 400 12.11 15.07 -1.63
C ALA A 400 11.01 14.65 -0.63
N GLU A 401 9.78 14.84 -1.06
CA GLU A 401 8.61 14.67 -0.22
C GLU A 401 8.43 13.22 0.26
N ARG A 402 8.80 12.24 -0.58
CA ARG A 402 8.79 10.83 -0.20
C ARG A 402 9.78 10.56 0.93
N LEU A 403 11.00 11.11 0.88
CA LEU A 403 11.96 10.97 1.97
C LEU A 403 11.50 11.65 3.25
N LYS A 404 10.94 12.86 3.16
CA LYS A 404 10.40 13.59 4.31
C LYS A 404 9.25 12.83 5.00
N ARG A 405 8.40 12.20 4.20
CA ARG A 405 7.30 11.35 4.70
C ARG A 405 7.80 10.01 5.27
N LEU A 406 8.88 9.46 4.72
CA LEU A 406 9.53 8.26 5.25
C LEU A 406 10.23 8.52 6.59
N SER A 407 10.80 9.72 6.76
CA SER A 407 11.55 10.07 7.97
C SER A 407 10.67 10.22 9.20
N GLY A 408 9.37 10.56 9.05
CA GLY A 408 8.44 10.81 10.15
C GLY A 408 8.98 11.90 11.08
N ASP A 409 8.52 13.15 10.93
CA ASP A 409 9.12 14.30 11.61
C ASP A 409 9.48 14.02 13.10
N PRO A 410 10.77 14.07 13.50
CA PRO A 410 11.24 13.48 14.74
C PRO A 410 11.22 14.48 15.91
N ASP A 411 10.02 14.94 16.30
CA ASP A 411 9.82 15.51 17.64
C ASP A 411 9.36 14.43 18.66
N VAL A 412 9.29 13.17 18.22
CA VAL A 412 8.90 12.05 19.07
C VAL A 412 10.11 11.54 19.84
N ALA A 413 10.04 11.64 21.17
CA ALA A 413 11.04 11.07 22.05
C ALA A 413 11.24 9.58 21.74
N LEU A 414 12.48 9.18 21.53
CA LEU A 414 12.82 7.90 20.90
C LEU A 414 12.44 6.69 21.76
N ASP A 415 12.36 6.88 23.07
CA ASP A 415 11.85 5.86 23.98
C ASP A 415 10.34 5.60 23.81
N VAL A 416 9.57 6.55 23.26
CA VAL A 416 8.19 6.34 22.81
C VAL A 416 8.15 5.43 21.57
N TYR A 417 9.08 5.63 20.64
CA TYR A 417 9.21 4.80 19.46
C TYR A 417 9.64 3.36 19.80
N ASP A 418 10.59 3.17 20.74
CA ASP A 418 10.94 1.84 21.30
C ASP A 418 9.70 1.11 21.83
N GLN A 419 8.95 1.80 22.69
CA GLN A 419 7.75 1.25 23.30
C GLN A 419 6.74 0.81 22.23
N TRP A 420 6.55 1.62 21.18
CA TRP A 420 5.66 1.29 20.09
C TRP A 420 6.07 -0.01 19.36
N LEU A 421 7.36 -0.18 19.03
CA LEU A 421 7.88 -1.39 18.40
C LEU A 421 7.62 -2.63 19.25
N ARG A 422 7.86 -2.53 20.56
CA ARG A 422 7.58 -3.63 21.50
C ARG A 422 6.11 -4.00 21.49
N ALA A 423 5.21 -3.02 21.55
CA ALA A 423 3.77 -3.27 21.54
C ALA A 423 3.31 -3.92 20.22
N ASP A 424 3.78 -3.45 19.06
CA ASP A 424 3.39 -4.03 17.77
C ASP A 424 3.83 -5.48 17.62
N SER A 425 5.05 -5.82 18.07
CA SER A 425 5.55 -7.21 18.08
C SER A 425 4.66 -8.16 18.91
N MET A 426 4.09 -7.67 20.02
CA MET A 426 3.20 -8.46 20.88
C MET A 426 1.88 -8.80 20.18
N LEU A 427 1.37 -7.91 19.31
CA LEU A 427 0.09 -8.11 18.61
C LEU A 427 0.13 -9.27 17.60
N LEU A 428 1.31 -9.52 17.01
CA LEU A 428 1.51 -10.60 16.03
C LEU A 428 1.40 -12.00 16.64
N SER A 429 1.57 -12.13 17.97
CA SER A 429 1.52 -13.41 18.67
C SER A 429 0.12 -13.95 18.95
N PHE A 430 -0.94 -13.13 18.75
CA PHE A 430 -2.32 -13.44 19.15
C PHE A 430 -2.44 -13.97 20.60
N SER A 431 -1.60 -13.49 21.52
CA SER A 431 -1.60 -13.90 22.93
C SER A 431 -2.36 -12.90 23.83
N PRO A 432 -3.22 -13.37 24.76
CA PRO A 432 -3.94 -12.51 25.70
C PRO A 432 -3.02 -11.58 26.50
N GLN A 433 -1.94 -12.14 27.07
CA GLN A 433 -0.97 -11.40 27.90
C GLN A 433 -0.23 -10.33 27.09
N GLY A 434 0.10 -10.62 25.82
CA GLY A 434 0.72 -9.65 24.93
C GLY A 434 -0.20 -8.46 24.63
N TYR A 435 -1.51 -8.71 24.50
CA TYR A 435 -2.49 -7.67 24.20
C TYR A 435 -2.72 -6.73 25.38
N GLU A 436 -2.82 -7.25 26.61
CA GLU A 436 -2.92 -6.41 27.82
C GLU A 436 -1.72 -5.47 27.95
N ARG A 437 -0.51 -6.01 27.77
CA ARG A 437 0.72 -5.22 27.85
C ARG A 437 0.83 -4.19 26.72
N ALA A 438 0.45 -4.55 25.50
CA ALA A 438 0.43 -3.63 24.37
C ALA A 438 -0.57 -2.49 24.56
N ALA A 439 -1.72 -2.75 25.20
CA ALA A 439 -2.70 -1.71 25.52
C ALA A 439 -2.17 -0.69 26.55
N GLU A 440 -1.43 -1.14 27.57
CA GLU A 440 -0.77 -0.25 28.53
C GLU A 440 0.26 0.64 27.85
N ILE A 441 1.10 0.04 27.00
CA ILE A 441 2.12 0.76 26.24
C ILE A 441 1.48 1.80 25.32
N SER A 442 0.41 1.45 24.61
CA SER A 442 -0.31 2.39 23.72
C SER A 442 -0.83 3.62 24.46
N ARG A 443 -1.43 3.45 25.65
CA ARG A 443 -1.92 4.58 26.44
C ARG A 443 -0.78 5.50 26.89
N GLU A 444 0.35 4.92 27.26
CA GLU A 444 1.52 5.68 27.68
C GLU A 444 2.16 6.44 26.52
N ILE A 445 2.25 5.82 25.34
CA ILE A 445 2.69 6.49 24.10
C ILE A 445 1.82 7.71 23.80
N ILE A 446 0.49 7.54 23.77
CA ILE A 446 -0.45 8.64 23.47
C ILE A 446 -0.31 9.78 24.49
N ARG A 447 -0.10 9.46 25.77
CA ARG A 447 0.10 10.47 26.82
C ARG A 447 1.39 11.27 26.63
N ARG A 448 2.45 10.63 26.12
CA ARG A 448 3.80 11.21 26.03
C ARG A 448 4.10 11.88 24.70
N ALA A 449 3.57 11.35 23.60
CA ALA A 449 3.71 11.87 22.26
C ALA A 449 2.34 11.89 21.58
N PRO A 450 1.48 12.88 21.92
CA PRO A 450 0.13 12.96 21.39
C PRO A 450 0.07 13.17 19.87
N ASP A 451 1.18 13.58 19.24
CA ASP A 451 1.29 13.76 17.78
C ASP A 451 1.90 12.54 17.06
N PHE A 452 2.28 11.48 17.79
CA PHE A 452 2.84 10.26 17.21
C PHE A 452 1.74 9.30 16.73
N SER A 453 1.40 9.40 15.43
CA SER A 453 0.35 8.60 14.78
C SER A 453 0.35 7.10 15.14
N PRO A 454 1.48 6.36 15.08
CA PRO A 454 1.48 4.92 15.36
C PRO A 454 1.02 4.54 16.76
N GLY A 455 1.14 5.44 17.75
CA GLY A 455 0.62 5.25 19.09
C GLY A 455 -0.90 5.04 19.15
N TYR A 456 -1.63 5.67 18.21
CA TYR A 456 -3.09 5.59 18.07
C TYR A 456 -3.55 4.36 17.29
N ILE A 457 -2.65 3.54 16.75
CA ILE A 457 -3.00 2.34 15.96
C ILE A 457 -3.18 1.09 16.85
N ILE A 458 -2.35 0.95 17.89
CA ILE A 458 -2.25 -0.27 18.72
C ILE A 458 -3.59 -0.60 19.39
N LEU A 459 -4.17 0.34 20.14
CA LEU A 459 -5.40 0.10 20.89
C LEU A 459 -6.59 -0.23 19.97
N PRO A 460 -6.82 0.49 18.86
CA PRO A 460 -7.82 0.06 17.89
C PRO A 460 -7.57 -1.31 17.29
N ARG A 461 -6.32 -1.66 16.96
CA ARG A 461 -6.00 -3.00 16.46
C ARG A 461 -6.34 -4.09 17.47
N ILE A 462 -6.03 -3.89 18.76
CA ILE A 462 -6.43 -4.78 19.85
C ILE A 462 -7.95 -4.94 19.89
N ASN A 463 -8.69 -3.83 19.89
CA ASN A 463 -10.16 -3.88 19.97
C ASN A 463 -10.79 -4.56 18.74
N ASN A 464 -10.18 -4.41 17.57
CA ASN A 464 -10.60 -5.05 16.33
C ASN A 464 -10.34 -6.56 16.29
N THR A 465 -9.49 -7.11 17.17
CA THR A 465 -9.14 -8.55 17.16
C THR A 465 -9.36 -9.27 18.49
N GLU A 466 -9.63 -8.57 19.60
CA GLU A 466 -9.77 -9.15 20.94
C GLU A 466 -10.80 -10.29 21.00
N HIS A 467 -11.93 -10.13 20.31
CA HIS A 467 -13.00 -11.15 20.25
C HIS A 467 -12.54 -12.46 19.59
N ILE A 468 -11.48 -12.42 18.77
CA ILE A 468 -10.85 -13.60 18.13
C ILE A 468 -9.85 -14.24 19.10
N VAL A 469 -9.09 -13.42 19.83
CA VAL A 469 -8.06 -13.87 20.79
C VAL A 469 -8.68 -14.45 22.07
N HIS A 470 -9.86 -13.96 22.46
CA HIS A 470 -10.61 -14.36 23.65
C HIS A 470 -11.92 -15.07 23.28
N PRO A 471 -11.91 -16.40 23.06
CA PRO A 471 -13.12 -17.14 22.68
C PRO A 471 -14.28 -16.95 23.65
N GLY A 472 -15.46 -16.60 23.11
CA GLY A 472 -16.66 -16.29 23.90
C GLY A 472 -16.84 -14.82 24.25
N VAL A 473 -15.89 -13.94 23.89
CA VAL A 473 -16.09 -12.49 23.87
C VAL A 473 -16.72 -12.09 22.53
N PHE A 474 -17.87 -11.43 22.59
CA PHE A 474 -18.57 -10.91 21.41
C PHE A 474 -18.04 -9.52 21.05
N ARG A 475 -18.23 -9.13 19.79
CA ARG A 475 -18.00 -7.75 19.36
C ARG A 475 -18.92 -6.80 20.13
N ASP A 476 -18.47 -5.57 20.34
CA ASP A 476 -19.24 -4.53 21.02
C ASP A 476 -19.27 -3.25 20.16
N ARG A 477 -20.47 -2.85 19.69
CA ARG A 477 -20.66 -1.66 18.84
C ARG A 477 -20.33 -0.37 19.60
N GLY A 478 -20.64 -0.31 20.89
CA GLY A 478 -20.32 0.84 21.73
C GLY A 478 -18.81 1.00 21.84
N LYS A 479 -18.10 -0.09 22.15
CA LYS A 479 -16.63 -0.12 22.17
C LYS A 479 -16.03 0.20 20.81
N ALA A 480 -16.56 -0.35 19.72
CA ALA A 480 -16.09 -0.08 18.36
C ALA A 480 -16.24 1.40 17.98
N ARG A 481 -17.36 2.03 18.33
CA ARG A 481 -17.58 3.47 18.10
C ARG A 481 -16.61 4.33 18.91
N GLN A 482 -16.35 4.00 20.18
CA GLN A 482 -15.36 4.71 21.00
C GLN A 482 -13.93 4.57 20.44
N THR A 483 -13.64 3.42 19.83
CA THR A 483 -12.34 3.11 19.24
C THR A 483 -12.10 3.87 17.93
N LEU A 484 -13.18 4.17 17.20
CA LEU A 484 -13.16 4.85 15.91
C LEU A 484 -12.44 6.21 15.99
N ASP A 485 -12.68 7.00 17.04
CA ASP A 485 -12.08 8.33 17.21
C ASP A 485 -10.56 8.26 17.36
N THR A 486 -10.05 7.21 18.03
CA THR A 486 -8.63 6.92 18.14
C THR A 486 -8.03 6.56 16.78
N ALA A 487 -8.69 5.68 16.01
CA ALA A 487 -8.22 5.31 14.68
C ALA A 487 -8.26 6.48 13.67
N ARG A 488 -9.30 7.34 13.74
CA ARG A 488 -9.38 8.59 12.96
C ARG A 488 -8.27 9.56 13.32
N THR A 489 -7.85 9.58 14.58
CA THR A 489 -6.70 10.39 15.01
C THR A 489 -5.40 9.92 14.39
N ALA A 490 -5.17 8.60 14.30
CA ALA A 490 -3.99 8.05 13.60
C ALA A 490 -3.92 8.55 12.14
N VAL A 491 -5.02 8.43 11.40
CA VAL A 491 -5.08 8.89 9.99
C VAL A 491 -4.98 10.42 9.87
N ARG A 492 -5.52 11.18 10.82
CA ARG A 492 -5.38 12.65 10.81
C ARG A 492 -3.94 13.09 11.05
N LEU A 493 -3.22 12.38 11.91
CA LEU A 493 -1.81 12.65 12.23
C LEU A 493 -0.88 12.23 11.07
N ASP A 494 -1.15 11.11 10.41
CA ASP A 494 -0.46 10.70 9.18
C ASP A 494 -1.44 10.11 8.15
N PRO A 495 -1.93 10.93 7.19
CA PRO A 495 -2.86 10.48 6.15
C PRO A 495 -2.25 9.55 5.10
N LEU A 496 -0.93 9.32 5.15
CA LEU A 496 -0.22 8.47 4.21
C LEU A 496 0.29 7.19 4.88
N ASP A 497 0.07 7.01 6.19
CA ASP A 497 0.34 5.75 6.86
C ASP A 497 -0.73 4.72 6.49
N THR A 498 -0.34 3.83 5.59
CA THR A 498 -1.11 2.65 5.19
C THR A 498 -1.66 1.85 6.38
N ARG A 499 -0.92 1.74 7.49
CA ARG A 499 -1.35 0.97 8.67
C ARG A 499 -2.45 1.70 9.42
N ALA A 500 -2.39 3.03 9.49
CA ALA A 500 -3.45 3.86 10.08
C ALA A 500 -4.74 3.71 9.25
N HIS A 501 -4.62 3.75 7.93
CA HIS A 501 -5.71 3.48 7.01
C HIS A 501 -6.33 2.10 7.21
N LEU A 502 -5.53 1.05 7.21
CA LEU A 502 -5.99 -0.32 7.41
C LEU A 502 -6.71 -0.46 8.77
N CYS A 503 -6.13 0.12 9.82
CA CYS A 503 -6.70 0.09 11.17
C CYS A 503 -8.03 0.85 11.26
N LEU A 504 -8.13 2.02 10.64
CA LEU A 504 -9.37 2.77 10.57
C LEU A 504 -10.44 2.02 9.77
N GLY A 505 -10.08 1.43 8.63
CA GLY A 505 -10.98 0.58 7.85
C GLY A 505 -11.60 -0.55 8.68
N TRP A 506 -10.76 -1.28 9.42
CA TRP A 506 -11.25 -2.33 10.33
C TRP A 506 -12.15 -1.77 11.43
N SER A 507 -11.77 -0.63 12.02
CA SER A 507 -12.55 0.02 13.08
C SER A 507 -13.92 0.49 12.58
N CYS A 508 -14.01 1.06 11.37
CA CYS A 508 -15.25 1.42 10.70
C CYS A 508 -16.14 0.19 10.51
N GLY A 509 -15.58 -0.92 9.99
CA GLY A 509 -16.34 -2.16 9.80
C GLY A 509 -16.86 -2.76 11.12
N MET A 510 -16.05 -2.72 12.18
CA MET A 510 -16.49 -3.14 13.52
C MET A 510 -17.59 -2.23 14.09
N ALA A 511 -17.58 -0.94 13.74
CA ALA A 511 -18.63 0.01 14.09
C ALA A 511 -19.88 -0.07 13.18
N GLY A 512 -19.86 -0.90 12.13
CA GLY A 512 -20.92 -1.04 11.14
C GLY A 512 -20.92 0.02 10.02
N GLN A 513 -19.88 0.85 9.93
CA GLN A 513 -19.70 1.88 8.90
C GLN A 513 -18.99 1.29 7.67
N TYR A 514 -19.65 0.34 7.00
CA TYR A 514 -19.04 -0.42 5.90
C TYR A 514 -18.60 0.44 4.71
N GLY A 515 -19.37 1.49 4.36
CA GLY A 515 -19.00 2.39 3.26
C GLY A 515 -17.69 3.13 3.50
N GLU A 516 -17.49 3.70 4.70
CA GLU A 516 -16.24 4.38 5.09
C GLU A 516 -15.09 3.35 5.20
N ALA A 517 -15.38 2.15 5.71
CA ALA A 517 -14.39 1.09 5.82
C ALA A 517 -13.78 0.71 4.46
N LEU A 518 -14.61 0.51 3.43
CA LEU A 518 -14.14 0.19 2.08
C LEU A 518 -13.25 1.29 1.49
N VAL A 519 -13.57 2.57 1.75
CA VAL A 519 -12.72 3.69 1.33
C VAL A 519 -11.32 3.56 1.92
N HIS A 520 -11.22 3.32 3.24
CA HIS A 520 -9.93 3.20 3.91
C HIS A 520 -9.16 1.92 3.52
N MET A 521 -9.85 0.81 3.21
CA MET A 521 -9.20 -0.43 2.73
C MET A 521 -8.54 -0.24 1.37
N ASP A 522 -9.25 0.38 0.41
CA ASP A 522 -8.67 0.68 -0.89
C ASP A 522 -7.52 1.67 -0.76
N LEU A 523 -7.69 2.73 0.04
CA LEU A 523 -6.61 3.69 0.29
C LEU A 523 -5.36 3.01 0.86
N ALA A 524 -5.52 2.09 1.82
CA ALA A 524 -4.39 1.33 2.33
C ALA A 524 -3.68 0.57 1.19
N SER A 525 -4.44 -0.15 0.36
CA SER A 525 -3.91 -0.94 -0.76
C SER A 525 -3.32 -0.10 -1.91
N GLU A 526 -3.80 1.13 -2.12
CA GLU A 526 -3.33 2.05 -3.16
C GLU A 526 -2.10 2.84 -2.72
N LEU A 527 -2.06 3.29 -1.46
CA LEU A 527 -0.92 3.97 -0.87
C LEU A 527 0.31 3.07 -0.86
N ASN A 528 0.12 1.78 -0.54
CA ASN A 528 1.19 0.80 -0.58
C ASN A 528 0.78 -0.49 -1.32
N PRO A 529 0.82 -0.49 -2.67
CA PRO A 529 0.42 -1.63 -3.48
C PRO A 529 1.41 -2.79 -3.45
N ASN A 530 2.52 -2.61 -2.73
CA ASN A 530 3.61 -3.57 -2.63
C ASN A 530 3.74 -4.19 -1.24
N ASP A 531 2.91 -3.82 -0.27
CA ASP A 531 2.91 -4.43 1.07
C ASP A 531 1.94 -5.61 1.10
N PRO A 532 2.44 -6.86 1.08
CA PRO A 532 1.57 -8.04 1.03
C PRO A 532 0.67 -8.14 2.26
N TRP A 533 1.12 -7.66 3.42
CA TRP A 533 0.32 -7.69 4.65
C TRP A 533 -0.89 -6.77 4.54
N THR A 534 -0.68 -5.54 4.05
CA THR A 534 -1.78 -4.62 3.79
C THR A 534 -2.75 -5.19 2.76
N LEU A 535 -2.24 -5.73 1.65
CA LEU A 535 -3.07 -6.28 0.57
C LEU A 535 -3.94 -7.44 1.07
N ILE A 536 -3.37 -8.42 1.79
CA ILE A 536 -4.15 -9.58 2.27
C ILE A 536 -5.16 -9.18 3.37
N SER A 537 -4.82 -8.18 4.20
CA SER A 537 -5.74 -7.69 5.22
C SER A 537 -6.90 -6.90 4.61
N ALA A 538 -6.63 -6.04 3.62
CA ALA A 538 -7.67 -5.37 2.85
C ALA A 538 -8.55 -6.38 2.10
N ALA A 539 -7.94 -7.39 1.46
CA ALA A 539 -8.64 -8.48 0.79
C ALA A 539 -9.65 -9.19 1.72
N LEU A 540 -9.23 -9.50 2.95
CA LEU A 540 -10.10 -10.10 3.95
C LEU A 540 -11.31 -9.21 4.25
N PHE A 541 -11.10 -7.90 4.36
CA PHE A 541 -12.20 -6.98 4.58
C PHE A 541 -13.16 -6.89 3.38
N HIS A 542 -12.65 -6.81 2.15
CA HIS A 542 -13.48 -6.84 0.94
C HIS A 542 -14.31 -8.14 0.86
N ALA A 543 -13.77 -9.27 1.33
CA ALA A 543 -14.53 -10.52 1.42
C ALA A 543 -15.71 -10.39 2.41
N PHE A 544 -15.51 -9.75 3.56
CA PHE A 544 -16.60 -9.44 4.51
C PHE A 544 -17.58 -8.38 3.98
N GLY A 545 -17.11 -7.48 3.12
CA GLY A 545 -17.90 -6.46 2.40
C GLY A 545 -18.72 -6.98 1.22
N SER A 546 -18.68 -8.28 0.92
CA SER A 546 -19.33 -8.91 -0.25
C SER A 546 -18.80 -8.42 -1.61
N GLU A 547 -17.50 -8.13 -1.69
CA GLU A 547 -16.78 -7.82 -2.93
C GLU A 547 -15.78 -8.93 -3.29
N PRO A 548 -16.25 -10.16 -3.60
CA PRO A 548 -15.39 -11.34 -3.75
C PRO A 548 -14.38 -11.21 -4.89
N GLY A 549 -14.71 -10.47 -5.96
CA GLY A 549 -13.77 -10.19 -7.05
C GLY A 549 -12.57 -9.36 -6.60
N ARG A 550 -12.83 -8.26 -5.87
CA ARG A 550 -11.79 -7.38 -5.33
C ARG A 550 -10.97 -8.08 -4.25
N ALA A 551 -11.63 -8.83 -3.37
CA ALA A 551 -10.98 -9.64 -2.36
C ALA A 551 -10.01 -10.65 -2.99
N LYS A 552 -10.45 -11.38 -4.02
CA LYS A 552 -9.60 -12.33 -4.74
C LYS A 552 -8.41 -11.66 -5.42
N GLU A 553 -8.63 -10.55 -6.13
CA GLU A 553 -7.55 -9.81 -6.80
C GLU A 553 -6.45 -9.39 -5.83
N LEU A 554 -6.82 -8.80 -4.69
CA LEU A 554 -5.88 -8.34 -3.68
C LEU A 554 -5.16 -9.51 -2.97
N ALA A 555 -5.89 -10.59 -2.67
CA ALA A 555 -5.31 -11.78 -2.05
C ALA A 555 -4.29 -12.47 -2.96
N ASP A 556 -4.66 -12.70 -4.23
CA ASP A 556 -3.78 -13.33 -5.22
C ASP A 556 -2.50 -12.47 -5.39
N ARG A 557 -2.63 -11.14 -5.50
CA ARG A 557 -1.47 -10.23 -5.55
C ARG A 557 -0.60 -10.31 -4.30
N ALA A 558 -1.19 -10.33 -3.11
CA ALA A 558 -0.44 -10.43 -1.87
C ALA A 558 0.39 -11.72 -1.82
N LEU A 559 -0.22 -12.85 -2.21
CA LEU A 559 0.43 -14.16 -2.21
C LEU A 559 1.49 -14.25 -3.32
N ASP A 560 1.23 -13.74 -4.53
CA ASP A 560 2.17 -13.77 -5.66
C ASP A 560 3.41 -12.90 -5.40
N MET A 561 3.27 -11.79 -4.69
CA MET A 561 4.39 -10.92 -4.30
C MET A 561 5.23 -11.50 -3.16
N THR A 562 4.66 -12.43 -2.41
CA THR A 562 5.32 -13.01 -1.24
C THR A 562 5.95 -14.33 -1.62
N LEU A 563 7.29 -14.35 -1.70
CA LEU A 563 8.06 -15.55 -2.01
C LEU A 563 7.71 -16.76 -1.11
N ALA A 564 7.34 -16.48 0.15
CA ALA A 564 6.88 -17.47 1.12
C ALA A 564 5.84 -16.83 2.06
N PRO A 565 4.53 -16.94 1.78
CA PRO A 565 3.50 -16.32 2.60
C PRO A 565 3.50 -16.90 4.02
N SER A 566 3.41 -16.03 5.04
CA SER A 566 3.37 -16.46 6.44
C SER A 566 2.08 -17.22 6.76
N ARG A 567 2.07 -18.00 7.84
CA ARG A 567 0.86 -18.72 8.31
C ARG A 567 -0.36 -17.79 8.46
N THR A 568 -0.15 -16.54 8.84
CA THR A 568 -1.23 -15.55 8.97
C THR A 568 -1.78 -15.10 7.61
N HIS A 569 -0.95 -15.01 6.56
CA HIS A 569 -1.44 -14.74 5.19
C HIS A 569 -2.38 -15.85 4.75
N TRP A 570 -1.97 -17.10 4.93
CA TRP A 570 -2.80 -18.27 4.63
C TRP A 570 -4.08 -18.31 5.47
N ALA A 571 -4.01 -17.96 6.76
CA ALA A 571 -5.19 -17.88 7.62
C ALA A 571 -6.25 -16.88 7.12
N TYR A 572 -5.83 -15.75 6.54
CA TYR A 572 -6.75 -14.79 5.95
C TYR A 572 -7.33 -15.31 4.63
N ASP A 573 -6.48 -15.94 3.79
CA ASP A 573 -6.89 -16.54 2.52
C ASP A 573 -7.95 -17.64 2.69
N VAL A 574 -7.92 -18.43 3.77
CA VAL A 574 -8.98 -19.39 4.13
C VAL A 574 -10.37 -18.74 4.11
N THR A 575 -10.51 -17.59 4.77
CA THR A 575 -11.79 -16.89 4.90
C THR A 575 -12.19 -16.23 3.58
N ILE A 576 -11.23 -15.61 2.89
CA ILE A 576 -11.44 -14.97 1.59
C ILE A 576 -11.98 -15.98 0.58
N LYS A 577 -11.33 -17.14 0.46
CA LYS A 577 -11.73 -18.21 -0.46
C LYS A 577 -13.08 -18.80 -0.11
N PHE A 578 -13.38 -19.02 1.18
CA PHE A 578 -14.67 -19.57 1.59
C PHE A 578 -15.82 -18.63 1.19
N LEU A 579 -15.68 -17.33 1.48
CA LEU A 579 -16.69 -16.34 1.15
C LEU A 579 -16.82 -16.13 -0.37
N GLY A 580 -15.72 -16.27 -1.11
CA GLY A 580 -15.70 -16.32 -2.57
C GLY A 580 -16.25 -17.63 -3.19
N GLY A 581 -16.55 -18.65 -2.39
CA GLY A 581 -17.07 -19.94 -2.84
C GLY A 581 -16.01 -20.96 -3.31
N ASP A 582 -14.72 -20.67 -3.16
CA ASP A 582 -13.60 -21.58 -3.49
C ASP A 582 -13.32 -22.53 -2.30
N TYR A 583 -14.21 -23.50 -2.08
CA TYR A 583 -14.12 -24.40 -0.92
C TYR A 583 -12.88 -25.32 -0.94
N GLU A 584 -12.45 -25.78 -2.12
CA GLU A 584 -11.21 -26.57 -2.24
C GLU A 584 -9.97 -25.72 -1.96
N GLY A 585 -9.96 -24.46 -2.42
CA GLY A 585 -8.91 -23.51 -2.06
C GLY A 585 -8.88 -23.19 -0.57
N THR A 586 -10.03 -23.09 0.10
CA THR A 586 -10.12 -22.93 1.56
C THR A 586 -9.38 -24.05 2.30
N LEU A 587 -9.55 -25.31 1.88
CA LEU A 587 -8.87 -26.45 2.51
C LEU A 587 -7.36 -26.38 2.32
N ARG A 588 -6.89 -26.10 1.10
CA ARG A 588 -5.45 -25.94 0.80
C ARG A 588 -4.81 -24.81 1.60
N ALA A 589 -5.45 -23.64 1.65
CA ALA A 589 -4.95 -22.51 2.44
C ALA A 589 -4.88 -22.85 3.93
N ALA A 590 -5.87 -23.58 4.45
CA ALA A 590 -5.90 -23.98 5.85
C ALA A 590 -4.77 -24.97 6.21
N ASP A 591 -4.31 -25.80 5.28
CA ASP A 591 -3.16 -26.70 5.51
C ASP A 591 -1.86 -25.90 5.73
N TYR A 592 -1.65 -24.80 4.98
CA TYR A 592 -0.49 -23.92 5.16
C TYR A 592 -0.57 -23.01 6.39
N ALA A 593 -1.78 -22.69 6.86
CA ALA A 593 -1.98 -21.83 8.01
C ALA A 593 -1.66 -22.53 9.36
N GLU A 594 -1.67 -23.87 9.39
CA GLU A 594 -1.36 -24.70 10.58
C GLU A 594 -2.09 -24.26 11.86
N ASP A 595 -3.38 -23.94 11.76
CA ASP A 595 -4.23 -23.52 12.88
C ASP A 595 -3.70 -22.36 13.75
N ILE A 596 -2.88 -21.47 13.16
CA ILE A 596 -2.37 -20.28 13.85
C ILE A 596 -3.49 -19.41 14.43
N ILE A 597 -4.68 -19.44 13.82
CA ILE A 597 -5.93 -18.89 14.36
C ILE A 597 -6.85 -20.05 14.75
N LYS A 598 -7.31 -20.06 16.00
CA LYS A 598 -8.11 -21.16 16.60
C LYS A 598 -9.46 -21.43 15.93
N THR A 599 -9.94 -20.53 15.07
CA THR A 599 -11.22 -20.65 14.35
C THR A 599 -11.10 -21.29 12.97
N LEU A 600 -9.89 -21.47 12.43
CA LEU A 600 -9.67 -22.11 11.13
C LEU A 600 -10.31 -23.50 10.98
N PRO A 601 -10.34 -24.37 12.01
CA PRO A 601 -11.03 -25.66 11.92
C PRO A 601 -12.54 -25.53 11.60
N ALA A 602 -13.20 -24.46 12.04
CA ALA A 602 -14.61 -24.24 11.73
C ALA A 602 -14.84 -23.88 10.25
N TRP A 603 -13.95 -23.06 9.67
CA TRP A 603 -13.99 -22.74 8.24
C TRP A 603 -13.73 -24.00 7.39
N ARG A 604 -12.80 -24.87 7.81
CA ARG A 604 -12.57 -26.18 7.18
C ARG A 604 -13.82 -27.05 7.25
N ALA A 605 -14.44 -27.18 8.42
CA ALA A 605 -15.66 -27.95 8.61
C ALA A 605 -16.79 -27.47 7.69
N ALA A 606 -17.01 -26.15 7.61
CA ALA A 606 -17.99 -25.56 6.71
C ALA A 606 -17.67 -25.84 5.22
N ALA A 607 -16.41 -25.70 4.80
CA ALA A 607 -15.99 -25.98 3.42
C ALA A 607 -16.17 -27.46 3.04
N LEU A 608 -15.78 -28.38 3.92
CA LEU A 608 -15.98 -29.82 3.73
C LEU A 608 -17.47 -30.17 3.60
N SER A 609 -18.31 -29.52 4.40
CA SER A 609 -19.76 -29.70 4.30
C SER A 609 -20.31 -29.23 2.95
N CYS A 610 -19.89 -28.05 2.48
CA CYS A 610 -20.26 -27.54 1.15
C CYS A 610 -19.80 -28.45 0.00
N LEU A 611 -18.68 -29.17 0.18
CA LEU A 611 -18.17 -30.17 -0.77
C LEU A 611 -18.84 -31.55 -0.63
N GLY A 612 -19.75 -31.74 0.34
CA GLY A 612 -20.43 -33.00 0.60
C GLY A 612 -19.61 -34.04 1.38
N ARG A 613 -18.42 -33.68 1.89
CA ARG A 613 -17.49 -34.54 2.65
C ARG A 613 -17.90 -34.60 4.13
N ARG A 614 -19.06 -35.21 4.40
CA ARG A 614 -19.75 -35.13 5.70
C ARG A 614 -18.95 -35.67 6.90
N ASP A 615 -18.30 -36.82 6.77
CA ASP A 615 -17.58 -37.43 7.89
C ASP A 615 -16.34 -36.60 8.29
N GLU A 616 -15.63 -36.07 7.29
CA GLU A 616 -14.48 -35.18 7.50
C GLU A 616 -14.94 -33.83 8.09
N ALA A 617 -16.06 -33.29 7.61
CA ALA A 617 -16.65 -32.07 8.15
C ALA A 617 -17.00 -32.22 9.65
N ALA A 618 -17.60 -33.35 10.03
CA ALA A 618 -17.95 -33.64 11.41
C ALA A 618 -16.71 -33.82 12.31
N ALA A 619 -15.65 -34.45 11.79
CA ALA A 619 -14.37 -34.59 12.52
C ALA A 619 -13.71 -33.22 12.77
N GLU A 620 -13.66 -32.34 11.77
CA GLU A 620 -13.13 -30.98 11.92
C GLU A 620 -14.00 -30.13 12.85
N ALA A 621 -15.33 -30.28 12.80
CA ALA A 621 -16.25 -29.61 13.71
C ALA A 621 -16.01 -30.02 15.19
N ALA A 622 -15.78 -31.31 15.45
CA ALA A 622 -15.44 -31.79 16.79
C ALA A 622 -14.10 -31.22 17.28
N ARG A 623 -13.09 -31.18 16.40
CA ARG A 623 -11.77 -30.58 16.67
C ARG A 623 -11.87 -29.10 17.00
N PHE A 624 -12.68 -28.36 16.25
CA PHE A 624 -12.99 -26.96 16.53
C PHE A 624 -13.58 -26.76 17.94
N LEU A 625 -14.65 -27.49 18.26
CA LEU A 625 -15.33 -27.37 19.56
C LEU A 625 -14.40 -27.68 20.73
N GLU A 626 -13.61 -28.76 20.63
CA GLU A 626 -12.66 -29.12 21.68
C GLU A 626 -11.57 -28.06 21.86
N GLY A 627 -11.00 -27.57 20.76
CA GLY A 627 -9.96 -26.53 20.79
C GLY A 627 -10.44 -25.23 21.42
N ILE A 628 -11.64 -24.77 21.06
CA ILE A 628 -12.23 -23.55 21.63
C ILE A 628 -12.63 -23.75 23.10
N ARG A 629 -13.25 -24.88 23.45
CA ARG A 629 -13.70 -25.15 24.83
C ARG A 629 -12.55 -25.10 25.84
N ARG A 630 -11.38 -25.63 25.48
CA ARG A 630 -10.16 -25.58 26.32
C ARG A 630 -9.63 -24.16 26.57
N ASN A 631 -10.00 -23.20 25.72
CA ASN A 631 -9.51 -21.82 25.73
C ASN A 631 -10.64 -20.80 25.92
N TRP A 632 -11.78 -21.24 26.46
CA TRP A 632 -12.96 -20.39 26.57
C TRP A 632 -12.78 -19.28 27.62
N PHE A 633 -13.06 -18.04 27.21
CA PHE A 633 -12.92 -16.83 28.01
C PHE A 633 -14.29 -16.18 28.33
N GLY A 634 -15.31 -16.47 27.52
CA GLY A 634 -16.64 -15.88 27.66
C GLY A 634 -17.31 -16.18 29.01
N LYS A 635 -18.18 -15.26 29.46
CA LYS A 635 -18.94 -15.39 30.72
C LYS A 635 -20.00 -16.50 30.67
N LEU A 636 -20.52 -16.81 29.48
CA LEU A 636 -21.46 -17.90 29.27
C LEU A 636 -20.72 -19.24 29.34
N PRO A 637 -21.39 -20.36 29.70
CA PRO A 637 -20.76 -21.67 29.69
C PRO A 637 -20.30 -22.03 28.27
N ALA A 638 -19.18 -22.74 28.17
CA ALA A 638 -18.60 -23.21 26.89
C ALA A 638 -19.39 -24.40 26.28
N SER A 639 -20.71 -24.24 26.14
CA SER A 639 -21.55 -25.20 25.41
C SER A 639 -21.37 -25.02 23.90
N ASP A 640 -21.71 -26.06 23.14
CA ASP A 640 -21.53 -26.05 21.69
C ASP A 640 -22.35 -24.94 21.04
N GLU A 641 -23.56 -24.67 21.56
CA GLU A 641 -24.42 -23.58 21.11
C GLU A 641 -23.76 -22.22 21.32
N ASN A 642 -23.17 -21.97 22.49
CA ASN A 642 -22.50 -20.69 22.78
C ASN A 642 -21.23 -20.52 21.95
N ILE A 643 -20.46 -21.58 21.73
CA ILE A 643 -19.25 -21.55 20.89
C ILE A 643 -19.62 -21.23 19.43
N VAL A 644 -20.63 -21.91 18.89
CA VAL A 644 -21.09 -21.69 17.51
C VAL A 644 -21.73 -20.31 17.35
N ARG A 645 -22.53 -19.87 18.33
CA ARG A 645 -23.09 -18.51 18.35
C ARG A 645 -21.99 -17.47 18.38
N TRP A 646 -20.95 -17.64 19.18
CA TRP A 646 -19.80 -16.73 19.20
C TRP A 646 -19.12 -16.67 17.83
N LEU A 647 -18.83 -17.81 17.21
CA LEU A 647 -18.21 -17.88 15.88
C LEU A 647 -19.05 -17.15 14.81
N LEU A 648 -20.36 -17.38 14.76
CA LEU A 648 -21.25 -16.77 13.78
C LEU A 648 -21.37 -15.24 13.90
N HIS A 649 -21.04 -14.69 15.06
CA HIS A 649 -21.04 -13.25 15.30
C HIS A 649 -19.63 -12.64 15.36
N LEU A 650 -18.60 -13.48 15.21
CA LEU A 650 -17.20 -13.10 15.36
C LEU A 650 -16.77 -12.10 14.30
N TYR A 651 -17.12 -12.35 13.03
CA TYR A 651 -16.62 -11.57 11.90
C TYR A 651 -17.63 -10.52 11.39
N PRO A 652 -17.17 -9.37 10.85
CA PRO A 652 -18.03 -8.30 10.34
C PRO A 652 -18.64 -8.59 8.96
N ILE A 653 -19.15 -9.79 8.73
CA ILE A 653 -19.83 -10.15 7.47
C ILE A 653 -21.03 -9.21 7.26
N SER A 654 -20.98 -8.39 6.21
CA SER A 654 -21.93 -7.31 5.95
C SER A 654 -23.21 -7.76 5.24
N HIS A 655 -23.14 -8.88 4.51
CA HIS A 655 -24.24 -9.40 3.71
C HIS A 655 -24.81 -10.69 4.29
N SER A 656 -26.15 -10.74 4.40
CA SER A 656 -26.88 -11.87 4.98
C SER A 656 -26.69 -13.16 4.18
N ALA A 657 -26.55 -13.09 2.85
CA ALA A 657 -26.31 -14.26 2.01
C ALA A 657 -24.96 -14.92 2.30
N ASP A 658 -23.93 -14.13 2.57
CA ASP A 658 -22.58 -14.62 2.86
C ASP A 658 -22.52 -15.23 4.27
N TRP A 659 -23.18 -14.58 5.22
CA TRP A 659 -23.38 -15.12 6.57
C TRP A 659 -24.17 -16.43 6.55
N GLN A 660 -25.22 -16.51 5.72
CA GLN A 660 -26.06 -17.69 5.56
C GLN A 660 -25.27 -18.87 4.97
N ARG A 661 -24.32 -18.62 4.05
CA ARG A 661 -23.41 -19.68 3.55
C ARG A 661 -22.57 -20.29 4.67
N LEU A 662 -22.01 -19.46 5.56
CA LEU A 662 -21.27 -19.97 6.72
C LEU A 662 -22.20 -20.74 7.67
N TYR A 663 -23.38 -20.18 7.96
CA TYR A 663 -24.41 -20.83 8.80
C TYR A 663 -24.76 -22.23 8.29
N ASP A 664 -25.04 -22.35 6.99
CA ASP A 664 -25.44 -23.62 6.37
C ASP A 664 -24.29 -24.62 6.32
N GLY A 665 -23.06 -24.17 6.03
CA GLY A 665 -21.88 -25.03 6.05
C GLY A 665 -21.60 -25.60 7.45
N LEU A 666 -21.68 -24.76 8.50
CA LEU A 666 -21.51 -25.22 9.88
C LEU A 666 -22.63 -26.19 10.29
N ARG A 667 -23.88 -25.88 9.94
CA ARG A 667 -25.03 -26.77 10.17
C ARG A 667 -24.84 -28.13 9.51
N GLY A 668 -24.40 -28.15 8.25
CA GLY A 668 -24.15 -29.37 7.51
C GLY A 668 -22.94 -30.17 8.02
N ALA A 669 -22.04 -29.54 8.77
CA ALA A 669 -20.96 -30.20 9.52
C ALA A 669 -21.42 -30.77 10.89
N GLY A 670 -22.68 -30.57 11.26
CA GLY A 670 -23.25 -31.06 12.52
C GLY A 670 -23.16 -30.10 13.70
N LEU A 671 -22.77 -28.83 13.49
CA LEU A 671 -22.68 -27.84 14.55
C LEU A 671 -24.06 -27.24 14.91
N PRO A 672 -24.34 -26.98 16.20
CA PRO A 672 -25.62 -26.43 16.65
C PRO A 672 -25.70 -24.92 16.39
N VAL A 673 -26.22 -24.56 15.22
CA VAL A 673 -26.37 -23.16 14.77
C VAL A 673 -27.69 -22.49 15.19
N ALA A 674 -28.59 -23.21 15.87
CA ALA A 674 -29.90 -22.69 16.26
C ALA A 674 -29.77 -21.50 17.24
N GLY A 675 -30.53 -20.43 17.00
CA GLY A 675 -30.56 -19.25 17.87
C GLY A 675 -29.52 -18.16 17.56
N ALA A 676 -28.72 -18.32 16.50
CA ALA A 676 -27.94 -17.23 15.92
C ALA A 676 -28.75 -16.52 14.81
N GLU A 677 -28.80 -15.19 14.84
CA GLU A 677 -29.49 -14.39 13.81
C GLU A 677 -28.52 -13.39 13.18
N PHE A 678 -28.69 -13.13 11.89
CA PHE A 678 -27.84 -12.18 11.19
C PHE A 678 -27.98 -10.77 11.79
N GLY A 679 -26.84 -10.16 12.14
CA GLY A 679 -26.80 -8.79 12.64
C GLY A 679 -27.10 -8.60 14.13
N THR A 680 -27.41 -9.68 14.87
CA THR A 680 -27.72 -9.63 16.31
C THR A 680 -26.53 -10.10 17.15
N TRP A 681 -25.58 -9.20 17.39
CA TRP A 681 -24.39 -9.50 18.18
C TRP A 681 -24.22 -8.57 19.38
#